data_AF-A0A084AGI5-F1
#
_entry.id   AF-A0A084AGI5-F1
#
_cell.length_a   1.000
_cell.length_b   1.000
_cell.length_c   1.000
_cell.angle_alpha   90.00
_cell.angle_beta   90.00
_cell.angle_gamma   90.00
#
_symmetry.space_group_name_H-M   'P 1'
#
loop_
_entity.id
_entity.type
_entity.pdbx_description
1 polymer ?
#
loop_
_entity_poly.entity_id
_entity_poly.type
_entity_poly.pdbx_seq_one_letter_code
_entity_poly.pdbx_strand_id
1 'polypeptide(L)'
;MLRFFPKSFAMRHNLFVVAAVAGALPAVTANCHGPFPMPLCKDIKIEDTSIDTLQQWMTSGELTSQDLVECYLARIEQTNDYLHSISEVNPDALEIAAQLDEERAAGGIRGPLHGIPFLVKDNIYTDDKHNTSEGTLVLLGGRYSSEATVALKMRAAGGVLLGHSTMSEAADHRATVNYASGYSSRTGQTRNPYNFTQSTAGSSSGSAVAVRSNQVAVALGTETYGSLVHPSAQLGLYTIKSTPGLMSRHGIVTGSYWHDTPGPLARSMKDVSILLDIMVGTDRYDNLTFQAIGHEPEGNYASEIVGREALRGMKLGLLWNPYWSTGASNPALKAIVSPYGAGHPDTIAPEFNHAIAFNTLLAVGYGEWLQNWTFPADDERYGMSTLAEMAEWNDAHNDTTGSLGNGTWWWDTTSGQSFYDAGVATNGTLGAAFWTAFGWGRLTARQAIDSAHAVTLDNGTVVQLDGLLMPNGRNGNRGNACAPLPSYAGYPVASVPVGVDAYSTPFGMCVYGKYFGEAKLVKVASAMEDLFRWHERPLYHGYDTAEGPWELLYPGIISVALAQSPAYGQCGGLGWTGPTTCVSGYCCIVGNEWYSQCVPGTCTGNPPGTTVTTSTRASTSTSGGVAPTQSFTNPVLWEDLADNDVFRVGSDYYYTSSTMHYSPGAPVLHSRDLVNWEYVGHAVPTLDWGSKYNLNGARAYVNGIWASTMRYRRSNGLYYWLGCIDFGSTYIYTSTSPSGPWRLGGRINTCYYDAGMLIDDDDTIYVAYGNSQISVARLSADGFSQVSTQQVFTTPSSIGTLEGARFYKRNGQYYIFMTRPANGQYIIKSSSPQSGYGSANQVLLNMRSPVSGSGIPHQGSLVDTPNGDWYYMAFIDSYPGGRIPVLAPITWTSDGWPTIQTVGGAWGANYRYPVTPVSLGSTTGRDTFTGTSLGPQWEWNHNPDTSRFTVNNGLTLSAATVTNDLYWARNTLTKRIHGPQGVGTLELDFSRMADGDRAGLALFRDRSAWVGIARSGSSYSVQYVTGLNLGTGNGWPTQGTGTVSASQSISATRVWLRIRADISPGTGKTATFHWSTNGSTFSQIGGAFTMNSDWQFFMGYRYGIFEYATRALGGSVNVISFTSE
;
A
#
# COMPACT_ATOMS: atom_id res chain seq x y z
N MET A 1 -26.62 -12.07 47.21
CA MET A 1 -27.48 -13.24 47.53
C MET A 1 -27.98 -13.78 46.19
N LEU A 2 -27.82 -15.04 45.76
CA LEU A 2 -27.49 -16.30 46.42
C LEU A 2 -26.73 -17.20 45.41
N ARG A 3 -25.72 -17.92 45.93
CA ARG A 3 -24.99 -19.07 45.36
C ARG A 3 -25.96 -20.26 45.12
N PHE A 4 -25.71 -21.25 44.25
CA PHE A 4 -24.76 -22.37 44.44
C PHE A 4 -24.64 -23.26 43.16
N PHE A 5 -23.38 -23.56 42.74
CA PHE A 5 -22.79 -24.81 42.15
C PHE A 5 -23.24 -25.36 40.77
N PRO A 6 -22.44 -26.22 40.06
CA PRO A 6 -21.00 -26.56 40.16
C PRO A 6 -20.23 -26.57 38.81
N LYS A 7 -18.91 -26.82 38.91
CA LYS A 7 -18.04 -27.39 37.87
C LYS A 7 -18.75 -28.47 37.04
N SER A 8 -18.77 -28.34 35.71
CA SER A 8 -18.72 -29.41 34.68
C SER A 8 -19.48 -29.02 33.41
N PHE A 9 -18.77 -28.83 32.29
CA PHE A 9 -19.25 -29.04 30.92
C PHE A 9 -17.96 -29.00 30.05
N ALA A 10 -17.20 -30.07 29.87
CA ALA A 10 -17.54 -31.29 29.12
C ALA A 10 -18.26 -30.93 27.80
N MET A 11 -17.50 -30.42 26.82
CA MET A 11 -17.90 -30.53 25.43
C MET A 11 -17.77 -31.99 25.01
N ARG A 12 -18.80 -32.42 24.30
CA ARG A 12 -19.19 -33.81 24.07
C ARG A 12 -18.17 -34.51 23.18
N HIS A 13 -17.50 -35.51 23.77
CA HIS A 13 -17.03 -36.67 23.04
C HIS A 13 -18.22 -37.35 22.37
N ASN A 14 -18.32 -37.29 21.03
CA ASN A 14 -19.00 -38.33 20.29
C ASN A 14 -18.04 -39.53 20.22
N LEU A 15 -18.30 -40.52 21.08
CA LEU A 15 -17.72 -41.85 20.98
C LEU A 15 -18.02 -42.44 19.59
N PHE A 16 -17.01 -42.58 18.74
CA PHE A 16 -16.91 -43.77 17.90
C PHE A 16 -16.30 -44.86 18.78
N VAL A 17 -17.14 -45.82 19.17
CA VAL A 17 -16.71 -47.06 19.82
C VAL A 17 -15.96 -47.89 18.78
N VAL A 18 -14.63 -47.89 18.84
CA VAL A 18 -13.83 -49.01 18.33
C VAL A 18 -13.46 -49.86 19.54
N ALA A 19 -14.10 -51.01 19.66
CA ALA A 19 -13.79 -52.01 20.68
C ALA A 19 -12.38 -52.55 20.43
N ALA A 20 -11.42 -52.25 21.31
CA ALA A 20 -10.14 -52.93 21.37
C ALA A 20 -10.05 -53.69 22.70
N VAL A 21 -10.10 -55.02 22.57
CA VAL A 21 -9.92 -56.01 23.64
C VAL A 21 -8.53 -55.85 24.25
N ALA A 22 -8.47 -55.74 25.58
CA ALA A 22 -7.23 -55.83 26.34
C ALA A 22 -6.66 -57.25 26.23
N GLY A 23 -5.57 -57.39 25.47
CA GLY A 23 -4.69 -58.55 25.45
C GLY A 23 -3.28 -58.11 25.79
N ALA A 24 -2.79 -58.50 26.96
CA ALA A 24 -1.42 -58.28 27.42
C ALA A 24 -0.40 -58.93 26.46
N LEU A 25 0.73 -58.26 26.19
CA LEU A 25 2.06 -58.79 25.83
C LEU A 25 3.09 -57.63 25.68
N PRO A 26 4.41 -57.88 25.69
CA PRO A 26 5.32 -57.54 26.79
C PRO A 26 6.23 -56.34 26.49
N ALA A 27 7.01 -55.94 27.50
CA ALA A 27 8.15 -55.03 27.36
C ALA A 27 9.04 -55.43 26.18
N VAL A 28 9.11 -54.54 25.17
CA VAL A 28 10.15 -54.55 24.15
C VAL A 28 10.96 -53.27 24.34
N THR A 29 12.21 -53.48 24.74
CA THR A 29 13.27 -52.49 24.82
C THR A 29 13.58 -51.85 23.47
N ALA A 30 14.05 -50.60 23.53
CA ALA A 30 14.64 -49.76 22.48
C ALA A 30 13.69 -48.76 21.78
N ASN A 31 13.30 -47.69 22.47
CA ASN A 31 12.67 -46.54 21.80
C ASN A 31 13.73 -45.64 21.14
N CYS A 32 14.02 -45.91 19.88
CA CYS A 32 14.65 -44.99 18.93
C CYS A 32 13.68 -43.87 18.46
N HIS A 33 12.72 -43.44 19.29
CA HIS A 33 11.71 -42.45 18.93
C HIS A 33 11.73 -41.34 19.99
N GLY A 34 12.00 -40.09 19.55
CA GLY A 34 11.97 -38.91 20.41
C GLY A 34 10.61 -38.68 21.07
N PRO A 35 10.48 -37.69 21.98
CA PRO A 35 9.31 -37.55 22.86
C PRO A 35 7.99 -37.29 22.11
N PHE A 36 8.05 -36.80 20.88
CA PHE A 36 6.89 -36.51 20.04
C PHE A 36 7.00 -37.20 18.66
N PRO A 37 6.84 -38.54 18.58
CA PRO A 37 6.95 -39.25 17.32
C PRO A 37 5.88 -38.79 16.34
N MET A 38 6.25 -38.55 15.08
CA MET A 38 5.31 -38.13 14.04
C MET A 38 4.37 -39.32 13.70
N PRO A 39 3.04 -39.18 13.86
CA PRO A 39 2.11 -40.24 13.48
C PRO A 39 2.12 -40.48 11.96
N LEU A 40 1.83 -41.73 11.55
CA LEU A 40 1.51 -42.03 10.15
C LEU A 40 0.14 -41.46 9.80
N CYS A 41 0.02 -40.90 8.61
CA CYS A 41 -1.24 -40.45 8.04
C CYS A 41 -1.77 -41.52 7.10
N LYS A 42 -2.78 -42.30 7.52
CA LYS A 42 -3.29 -43.46 6.77
C LYS A 42 -2.16 -44.37 6.24
N ASP A 43 -1.26 -44.78 7.15
CA ASP A 43 -0.05 -45.58 6.85
C ASP A 43 1.04 -44.88 6.01
N ILE A 44 0.85 -43.61 5.63
CA ILE A 44 1.80 -42.81 4.86
C ILE A 44 2.58 -41.85 5.78
N LYS A 45 3.88 -41.74 5.54
CA LYS A 45 4.76 -40.83 6.27
C LYS A 45 4.74 -39.44 5.60
N ILE A 46 4.01 -38.48 6.19
CA ILE A 46 3.90 -37.10 5.69
C ILE A 46 4.97 -36.14 6.27
N GLU A 47 5.82 -36.62 7.18
CA GLU A 47 6.91 -35.83 7.79
C GLU A 47 7.83 -35.27 6.69
N ASP A 48 8.09 -33.96 6.75
CA ASP A 48 8.98 -33.22 5.86
C ASP A 48 8.62 -33.29 4.36
N THR A 49 7.40 -33.70 4.02
CA THR A 49 6.94 -33.82 2.62
C THR A 49 6.71 -32.45 1.97
N SER A 50 6.95 -32.34 0.65
CA SER A 50 6.73 -31.14 -0.18
C SER A 50 5.30 -31.04 -0.71
N ILE A 51 4.92 -29.87 -1.23
CA ILE A 51 3.60 -29.66 -1.86
C ILE A 51 3.37 -30.66 -2.99
N ASP A 52 4.37 -30.89 -3.86
CA ASP A 52 4.23 -31.80 -5.01
C ASP A 52 3.92 -33.23 -4.60
N THR A 53 4.59 -33.76 -3.57
CA THR A 53 4.36 -35.13 -3.12
C THR A 53 2.99 -35.26 -2.46
N LEU A 54 2.55 -34.26 -1.69
CA LEU A 54 1.20 -34.23 -1.15
C LEU A 54 0.14 -34.19 -2.27
N GLN A 55 0.37 -33.38 -3.32
CA GLN A 55 -0.48 -33.37 -4.52
C GLN A 55 -0.49 -34.72 -5.26
N GLN A 56 0.65 -35.40 -5.34
CA GLN A 56 0.74 -36.73 -5.96
C GLN A 56 -0.11 -37.75 -5.21
N TRP A 57 -0.01 -37.81 -3.88
CA TRP A 57 -0.82 -38.73 -3.07
C TRP A 57 -2.33 -38.43 -3.17
N MET A 58 -2.72 -37.15 -3.21
CA MET A 58 -4.11 -36.78 -3.44
C MET A 58 -4.60 -37.11 -4.85
N THR A 59 -3.70 -37.08 -5.84
CA THR A 59 -4.02 -37.43 -7.22
C THR A 59 -4.13 -38.94 -7.43
N SER A 60 -3.29 -39.73 -6.74
CA SER A 60 -3.35 -41.21 -6.78
C SER A 60 -4.47 -41.79 -5.91
N GLY A 61 -5.11 -40.99 -5.07
CA GLY A 61 -6.13 -41.42 -4.11
C GLY A 61 -5.55 -42.11 -2.87
N GLU A 62 -4.24 -41.98 -2.64
CA GLU A 62 -3.55 -42.49 -1.45
C GLU A 62 -3.90 -41.69 -0.19
N LEU A 63 -4.16 -40.39 -0.35
CA LEU A 63 -4.67 -39.49 0.70
C LEU A 63 -5.77 -38.60 0.12
N THR A 64 -6.68 -38.14 0.97
CA THR A 64 -7.57 -37.01 0.66
C THR A 64 -7.10 -35.73 1.35
N SER A 65 -7.62 -34.57 0.94
CA SER A 65 -7.41 -33.31 1.64
C SER A 65 -7.92 -33.39 3.08
N GLN A 66 -9.08 -34.02 3.27
CA GLN A 66 -9.64 -34.26 4.59
C GLN A 66 -8.71 -35.12 5.45
N ASP A 67 -8.16 -36.22 4.93
CA ASP A 67 -7.17 -37.05 5.64
C ASP A 67 -5.96 -36.22 6.07
N LEU A 68 -5.46 -35.37 5.15
CA LEU A 68 -4.30 -34.53 5.42
C LEU A 68 -4.57 -33.50 6.53
N VAL A 69 -5.76 -32.88 6.54
CA VAL A 69 -6.19 -32.00 7.65
C VAL A 69 -6.30 -32.77 8.96
N GLU A 70 -6.95 -33.93 8.98
CA GLU A 70 -7.07 -34.77 10.19
C GLU A 70 -5.71 -35.11 10.78
N CYS A 71 -4.74 -35.50 9.94
CA CYS A 71 -3.40 -35.84 10.36
C CYS A 71 -2.61 -34.64 10.92
N TYR A 72 -2.74 -33.47 10.31
CA TYR A 72 -2.11 -32.25 10.85
C TYR A 72 -2.78 -31.78 12.15
N LEU A 73 -4.09 -31.90 12.28
CA LEU A 73 -4.79 -31.61 13.54
C LEU A 73 -4.35 -32.54 14.67
N ALA A 74 -4.20 -33.85 14.40
CA ALA A 74 -3.67 -34.80 15.38
C ALA A 74 -2.23 -34.45 15.79
N ARG A 75 -1.41 -33.94 14.85
CA ARG A 75 -0.05 -33.47 15.16
C ARG A 75 -0.06 -32.19 16.00
N ILE A 76 -0.97 -31.27 15.73
CA ILE A 76 -1.17 -30.06 16.55
C ILE A 76 -1.56 -30.47 17.97
N GLU A 77 -2.55 -31.35 18.13
CA GLU A 77 -2.98 -31.87 19.44
C GLU A 77 -1.82 -32.51 20.22
N GLN A 78 -0.95 -33.27 19.54
CA GLN A 78 0.20 -33.92 20.17
C GLN A 78 1.26 -32.93 20.70
N THR A 79 1.41 -31.75 20.08
CA THR A 79 2.62 -30.92 20.25
C THR A 79 2.36 -29.49 20.71
N ASN A 80 1.18 -28.93 20.46
CA ASN A 80 0.95 -27.49 20.65
C ASN A 80 0.90 -27.08 22.13
N ASP A 81 0.50 -27.97 23.05
CA ASP A 81 0.56 -27.72 24.50
C ASP A 81 1.99 -27.49 25.00
N TYR A 82 3.00 -27.95 24.24
CA TYR A 82 4.41 -27.77 24.55
C TYR A 82 5.02 -26.61 23.76
N LEU A 83 4.66 -26.49 22.48
CA LEU A 83 5.27 -25.56 21.53
C LEU A 83 4.61 -24.18 21.45
N HIS A 84 3.32 -24.06 21.77
CA HIS A 84 2.53 -22.82 21.73
C HIS A 84 2.64 -22.08 20.38
N SER A 85 2.66 -22.82 19.28
CA SER A 85 2.86 -22.31 17.92
C SER A 85 1.56 -21.99 17.18
N ILE A 86 0.44 -22.60 17.58
CA ILE A 86 -0.90 -22.37 17.01
C ILE A 86 -1.70 -21.51 17.99
N SER A 87 -2.25 -20.38 17.52
CA SER A 87 -3.09 -19.51 18.33
C SER A 87 -4.54 -19.95 18.30
N GLU A 88 -5.05 -20.34 17.13
CA GLU A 88 -6.41 -20.84 16.96
C GLU A 88 -6.53 -21.67 15.68
N VAL A 89 -7.21 -22.81 15.76
CA VAL A 89 -7.53 -23.65 14.59
C VAL A 89 -8.83 -23.15 13.97
N ASN A 90 -8.89 -23.13 12.63
CA ASN A 90 -10.11 -22.81 11.90
C ASN A 90 -11.14 -23.95 12.08
N PRO A 91 -12.30 -23.71 12.72
CA PRO A 91 -13.29 -24.76 12.94
C PRO A 91 -13.89 -25.32 11.64
N ASP A 92 -13.81 -24.58 10.53
CA ASP A 92 -14.36 -24.99 9.24
C ASP A 92 -13.34 -25.75 8.36
N ALA A 93 -12.10 -25.97 8.83
CA ALA A 93 -11.01 -26.54 8.02
C ALA A 93 -11.32 -27.93 7.43
N LEU A 94 -11.96 -28.82 8.21
CA LEU A 94 -12.34 -30.16 7.75
C LEU A 94 -13.44 -30.12 6.69
N GLU A 95 -14.41 -29.22 6.83
CA GLU A 95 -15.48 -29.05 5.85
C GLU A 95 -14.93 -28.49 4.53
N ILE A 96 -14.05 -27.48 4.60
CA ILE A 96 -13.39 -26.91 3.43
C ILE A 96 -12.55 -27.98 2.70
N ALA A 97 -11.82 -28.82 3.44
CA ALA A 97 -11.03 -29.90 2.87
C ALA A 97 -11.91 -30.93 2.14
N ALA A 98 -13.01 -31.37 2.76
CA ALA A 98 -13.96 -32.30 2.13
C ALA A 98 -14.56 -31.73 0.83
N GLN A 99 -14.89 -30.43 0.81
CA GLN A 99 -15.38 -29.75 -0.40
C GLN A 99 -14.32 -29.74 -1.52
N LEU A 100 -13.04 -29.56 -1.19
CA LEU A 100 -11.96 -29.60 -2.18
C LEU A 100 -11.68 -31.03 -2.68
N ASP A 101 -11.93 -32.05 -1.87
CA ASP A 101 -11.91 -33.45 -2.31
C ASP A 101 -13.03 -33.76 -3.29
N GLU A 102 -14.25 -33.29 -3.02
CA GLU A 102 -15.38 -33.39 -3.95
C GLU A 102 -15.10 -32.67 -5.27
N GLU A 103 -14.52 -31.46 -5.21
CA GLU A 103 -14.12 -30.70 -6.40
C GLU A 103 -13.05 -31.44 -7.21
N ARG A 104 -12.05 -32.02 -6.53
CA ARG A 104 -11.03 -32.86 -7.16
C ARG A 104 -11.64 -34.07 -7.84
N ALA A 105 -12.57 -34.77 -7.19
CA ALA A 105 -13.26 -35.92 -7.76
C ALA A 105 -14.12 -35.55 -8.98
N ALA A 106 -14.64 -34.32 -9.01
CA ALA A 106 -15.35 -33.75 -10.16
C ALA A 106 -14.41 -33.25 -11.29
N GLY A 107 -13.09 -33.36 -11.12
CA GLY A 107 -12.09 -32.91 -12.09
C GLY A 107 -11.69 -31.43 -11.97
N GLY A 108 -12.13 -30.74 -10.92
CA GLY A 108 -11.75 -29.37 -10.62
C GLY A 108 -10.48 -29.31 -9.76
N ILE A 109 -9.40 -28.74 -10.29
CA ILE A 109 -8.17 -28.44 -9.56
C ILE A 109 -7.87 -26.96 -9.72
N ARG A 110 -7.81 -26.23 -8.60
CA ARG A 110 -7.63 -24.77 -8.60
C ARG A 110 -6.18 -24.33 -8.77
N GLY A 111 -5.23 -25.17 -8.36
CA GLY A 111 -3.81 -24.83 -8.39
C GLY A 111 -2.95 -25.79 -7.57
N PRO A 112 -1.66 -25.45 -7.36
CA PRO A 112 -0.71 -26.30 -6.64
C PRO A 112 -1.06 -26.48 -5.15
N LEU A 113 -1.89 -25.61 -4.58
CA LEU A 113 -2.35 -25.74 -3.20
C LEU A 113 -3.69 -26.46 -3.05
N HIS A 114 -4.31 -26.97 -4.13
CA HIS A 114 -5.62 -27.62 -4.04
C HIS A 114 -5.66 -28.74 -3.01
N GLY A 115 -6.33 -28.50 -1.89
CA GLY A 115 -6.44 -29.43 -0.76
C GLY A 115 -5.26 -29.42 0.22
N ILE A 116 -4.30 -28.52 0.09
CA ILE A 116 -3.11 -28.42 0.96
C ILE A 116 -3.41 -27.51 2.16
N PRO A 117 -3.27 -27.99 3.40
CA PRO A 117 -3.43 -27.15 4.60
C PRO A 117 -2.29 -26.15 4.77
N PHE A 118 -2.63 -24.91 5.14
CA PHE A 118 -1.67 -23.85 5.46
C PHE A 118 -2.11 -23.05 6.69
N LEU A 119 -1.14 -22.41 7.35
CA LEU A 119 -1.38 -21.48 8.47
C LEU A 119 -1.02 -20.05 8.06
N VAL A 120 -1.62 -19.07 8.71
CA VAL A 120 -1.21 -17.66 8.61
C VAL A 120 -0.82 -17.12 9.98
N LYS A 121 0.09 -16.14 10.03
CA LYS A 121 0.46 -15.45 11.27
C LYS A 121 -0.73 -14.64 11.81
N ASP A 122 -0.88 -14.54 13.13
CA ASP A 122 -2.01 -13.86 13.81
C ASP A 122 -2.16 -12.35 13.53
N ASN A 123 -1.30 -11.76 12.68
CA ASN A 123 -1.46 -10.39 12.16
C ASN A 123 -1.94 -10.32 10.71
N ILE A 124 -2.25 -11.45 10.08
CA ILE A 124 -2.86 -11.54 8.75
C ILE A 124 -4.35 -11.79 8.97
N TYR A 125 -5.19 -10.80 8.68
CA TYR A 125 -6.62 -10.90 8.92
C TYR A 125 -7.29 -11.91 7.99
N THR A 126 -8.09 -12.80 8.57
CA THR A 126 -9.02 -13.67 7.82
C THR A 126 -10.42 -13.55 8.40
N ASP A 127 -11.44 -13.57 7.54
CA ASP A 127 -12.83 -13.37 7.96
C ASP A 127 -13.52 -14.69 8.35
N ASP A 128 -12.77 -15.60 8.96
CA ASP A 128 -13.25 -16.91 9.38
C ASP A 128 -13.86 -16.87 10.79
N LYS A 129 -14.30 -18.05 11.25
CA LYS A 129 -14.83 -18.27 12.60
C LYS A 129 -13.74 -18.45 13.67
N HIS A 130 -12.59 -17.82 13.49
CA HIS A 130 -11.51 -17.72 14.47
C HIS A 130 -10.94 -16.29 14.47
N ASN A 131 -10.09 -15.95 15.44
CA ASN A 131 -9.68 -14.56 15.69
C ASN A 131 -8.29 -14.25 15.13
N THR A 132 -8.17 -13.07 14.51
CA THR A 132 -6.91 -12.37 14.27
C THR A 132 -6.72 -11.32 15.37
N SER A 133 -5.60 -11.35 16.10
CA SER A 133 -5.40 -10.46 17.26
C SER A 133 -3.99 -9.89 17.42
N GLU A 134 -3.09 -10.16 16.47
CA GLU A 134 -1.68 -9.77 16.56
C GLU A 134 -0.96 -10.33 17.82
N GLY A 135 -1.44 -11.45 18.36
CA GLY A 135 -1.00 -12.01 19.64
C GLY A 135 -1.40 -11.17 20.88
N THR A 136 -2.17 -10.09 20.71
CA THR A 136 -2.56 -9.19 21.79
C THR A 136 -3.95 -9.53 22.32
N LEU A 137 -4.18 -9.28 23.61
CA LEU A 137 -5.53 -9.30 24.16
C LEU A 137 -6.37 -8.09 23.71
N VAL A 138 -5.75 -6.93 23.49
CA VAL A 138 -6.47 -5.70 23.10
C VAL A 138 -7.16 -5.82 21.75
N LEU A 139 -6.67 -6.63 20.81
CA LEU A 139 -7.29 -6.82 19.50
C LEU A 139 -8.19 -8.05 19.41
N LEU A 140 -8.23 -8.88 20.46
CA LEU A 140 -9.01 -10.12 20.47
C LEU A 140 -10.51 -9.85 20.28
N GLY A 141 -11.13 -10.56 19.34
CA GLY A 141 -12.55 -10.45 19.00
C GLY A 141 -12.89 -9.33 18.02
N GLY A 142 -11.91 -8.52 17.61
CA GLY A 142 -12.14 -7.49 16.62
C GLY A 142 -12.19 -8.02 15.19
N ARG A 143 -12.77 -7.21 14.30
CA ARG A 143 -12.99 -7.51 12.88
C ARG A 143 -12.45 -6.38 12.03
N TYR A 144 -11.78 -6.74 10.93
CA TYR A 144 -11.31 -5.78 9.93
C TYR A 144 -12.28 -5.69 8.76
N SER A 145 -12.22 -4.57 8.04
CA SER A 145 -13.11 -4.28 6.90
C SER A 145 -13.09 -5.32 5.76
N SER A 146 -12.00 -6.09 5.59
CA SER A 146 -11.89 -7.12 4.55
C SER A 146 -10.73 -8.10 4.80
N GLU A 147 -10.87 -9.35 4.34
CA GLU A 147 -9.82 -10.39 4.40
C GLU A 147 -8.52 -9.96 3.70
N ALA A 148 -7.38 -10.40 4.23
CA ALA A 148 -6.07 -10.08 3.67
C ALA A 148 -5.90 -10.65 2.26
N THR A 149 -5.35 -9.84 1.34
CA THR A 149 -5.20 -10.22 -0.07
C THR A 149 -4.36 -11.49 -0.25
N VAL A 150 -3.31 -11.66 0.55
CA VAL A 150 -2.49 -12.87 0.50
C VAL A 150 -3.25 -14.12 0.96
N ALA A 151 -4.17 -14.01 1.93
CA ALA A 151 -5.02 -15.14 2.35
C ALA A 151 -6.02 -15.52 1.25
N LEU A 152 -6.65 -14.51 0.61
CA LEU A 152 -7.54 -14.72 -0.54
C LEU A 152 -6.83 -15.43 -1.70
N LYS A 153 -5.60 -15.03 -2.05
CA LYS A 153 -4.81 -15.66 -3.11
C LYS A 153 -4.48 -17.13 -2.79
N MET A 154 -4.13 -17.43 -1.53
CA MET A 154 -3.88 -18.81 -1.07
C MET A 154 -5.13 -19.70 -1.21
N ARG A 155 -6.31 -19.19 -0.82
CA ARG A 155 -7.60 -19.88 -0.99
C ARG A 155 -7.96 -20.06 -2.47
N ALA A 156 -7.71 -19.06 -3.30
CA ALA A 156 -7.94 -19.13 -4.73
C ALA A 156 -7.07 -20.21 -5.41
N ALA A 157 -5.85 -20.44 -4.91
CA ALA A 157 -4.99 -21.55 -5.33
C ALA A 157 -5.42 -22.93 -4.76
N GLY A 158 -6.52 -22.97 -4.00
CA GLY A 158 -7.13 -24.16 -3.42
C GLY A 158 -6.59 -24.56 -2.04
N GLY A 159 -5.85 -23.68 -1.35
CA GLY A 159 -5.34 -23.96 -0.01
C GLY A 159 -6.44 -24.03 1.06
N VAL A 160 -6.27 -24.93 2.03
CA VAL A 160 -7.14 -25.05 3.22
C VAL A 160 -6.52 -24.24 4.36
N LEU A 161 -7.18 -23.15 4.78
CA LEU A 161 -6.72 -22.39 5.94
C LEU A 161 -6.97 -23.20 7.21
N LEU A 162 -5.91 -23.74 7.79
CA LEU A 162 -5.95 -24.56 9.01
C LEU A 162 -6.14 -23.71 10.27
N GLY A 163 -5.80 -22.42 10.24
CA GLY A 163 -5.96 -21.48 11.34
C GLY A 163 -4.87 -20.40 11.41
N HIS A 164 -4.82 -19.71 12.54
CA HIS A 164 -3.78 -18.73 12.88
C HIS A 164 -2.69 -19.37 13.73
N SER A 165 -1.46 -18.92 13.49
CA SER A 165 -0.28 -19.26 14.27
C SER A 165 0.10 -18.13 15.22
N THR A 166 0.64 -18.48 16.39
CA THR A 166 1.17 -17.53 17.37
C THR A 166 2.26 -16.65 16.75
N MET A 167 2.46 -15.48 17.34
CA MET A 167 3.55 -14.56 16.99
C MET A 167 4.13 -13.91 18.24
N SER A 168 5.25 -13.18 18.07
CA SER A 168 5.58 -12.16 19.08
C SER A 168 4.48 -11.11 19.09
N GLU A 169 3.96 -10.79 20.27
CA GLU A 169 2.96 -9.74 20.46
C GLU A 169 3.33 -8.46 19.71
N ALA A 170 2.35 -7.84 19.06
CA ALA A 170 2.55 -6.60 18.29
C ALA A 170 3.63 -6.71 17.20
N ALA A 171 3.91 -7.93 16.74
CA ALA A 171 5.01 -8.24 15.84
C ALA A 171 6.40 -7.82 16.36
N ASP A 172 6.64 -7.86 17.68
CA ASP A 172 7.85 -7.37 18.41
C ASP A 172 7.80 -5.87 18.76
N HIS A 173 6.72 -5.16 18.40
CA HIS A 173 6.53 -3.73 18.69
C HIS A 173 5.80 -3.47 20.01
N ARG A 174 5.95 -4.37 20.98
CA ARG A 174 5.35 -4.18 22.31
C ARG A 174 6.30 -3.37 23.21
N ALA A 175 7.60 -3.70 23.23
CA ALA A 175 8.59 -3.02 24.07
C ALA A 175 9.88 -2.65 23.30
N THR A 176 10.50 -1.53 23.66
CA THR A 176 11.74 -1.02 23.04
C THR A 176 13.01 -1.76 23.44
N VAL A 177 12.97 -2.49 24.56
CA VAL A 177 14.12 -3.24 25.09
C VAL A 177 13.68 -4.57 25.68
N ASN A 178 14.58 -5.55 25.62
CA ASN A 178 14.48 -6.84 26.33
C ASN A 178 13.24 -7.69 26.03
N TYR A 179 12.61 -7.56 24.87
CA TYR A 179 11.47 -8.40 24.50
C TYR A 179 11.85 -9.88 24.20
N ALA A 180 11.02 -10.83 24.65
CA ALA A 180 11.19 -12.26 24.38
C ALA A 180 10.46 -12.66 23.09
N SER A 181 11.19 -12.92 22.00
CA SER A 181 10.56 -13.35 20.75
C SER A 181 9.78 -14.65 20.92
N GLY A 182 8.56 -14.65 20.40
CA GLY A 182 7.61 -15.74 20.46
C GLY A 182 6.64 -15.67 21.63
N TYR A 183 6.83 -14.73 22.56
CA TYR A 183 5.85 -14.46 23.60
C TYR A 183 4.64 -13.69 23.05
N SER A 184 3.43 -14.04 23.49
CA SER A 184 2.24 -13.21 23.35
C SER A 184 1.33 -13.33 24.58
N SER A 185 0.66 -12.23 24.96
CA SER A 185 -0.33 -12.25 26.04
C SER A 185 -1.51 -13.20 25.76
N ARG A 186 -1.79 -13.49 24.49
CA ARG A 186 -2.87 -14.41 24.09
C ARG A 186 -2.52 -15.89 24.26
N THR A 187 -1.29 -16.30 23.91
CA THR A 187 -0.93 -17.73 23.78
C THR A 187 0.28 -18.15 24.60
N GLY A 188 0.93 -17.21 25.30
CA GLY A 188 2.18 -17.45 26.01
C GLY A 188 3.38 -17.52 25.08
N GLN A 189 4.43 -18.23 25.50
CA GLN A 189 5.70 -18.30 24.76
C GLN A 189 5.74 -19.46 23.78
N THR A 190 5.82 -19.15 22.48
CA THR A 190 6.21 -20.14 21.47
C THR A 190 7.62 -20.66 21.75
N ARG A 191 7.81 -21.98 21.74
CA ARG A 191 9.10 -22.63 22.07
C ARG A 191 9.77 -23.23 20.85
N ASN A 192 11.10 -23.22 20.85
CA ASN A 192 11.89 -23.81 19.77
C ASN A 192 11.87 -25.36 19.87
N PRO A 193 11.42 -26.08 18.83
CA PRO A 193 11.28 -27.53 18.86
C PRO A 193 12.62 -28.29 18.83
N TYR A 194 13.75 -27.64 18.51
CA TYR A 194 15.08 -28.26 18.67
C TYR A 194 15.52 -28.28 20.13
N ASN A 195 15.28 -27.18 20.83
CA ASN A 195 15.63 -27.01 22.22
C ASN A 195 14.70 -25.96 22.83
N PHE A 196 13.86 -26.38 23.79
CA PHE A 196 12.80 -25.56 24.39
C PHE A 196 13.32 -24.38 25.17
N THR A 197 14.61 -24.43 25.53
CA THR A 197 15.28 -23.30 26.13
C THR A 197 15.48 -22.22 25.04
N GLN A 198 15.85 -22.57 23.81
CA GLN A 198 16.31 -21.59 22.82
C GLN A 198 15.18 -20.70 22.30
N SER A 199 15.54 -19.47 21.95
CA SER A 199 14.62 -18.54 21.29
C SER A 199 14.20 -19.07 19.91
N THR A 200 12.97 -18.77 19.52
CA THR A 200 12.50 -18.98 18.15
C THR A 200 13.01 -17.92 17.17
N ALA A 201 13.48 -16.77 17.69
CA ALA A 201 13.92 -15.55 17.00
C ALA A 201 12.88 -14.93 16.03
N GLY A 202 12.62 -13.62 16.17
CA GLY A 202 11.73 -12.87 15.29
C GLY A 202 10.23 -13.16 15.49
N SER A 203 9.38 -12.32 14.89
CA SER A 203 7.96 -12.31 15.26
C SER A 203 7.04 -13.31 14.56
N SER A 204 7.42 -13.95 13.45
CA SER A 204 6.64 -15.06 12.86
C SER A 204 6.99 -16.42 13.50
N SER A 205 7.19 -16.42 14.81
CA SER A 205 7.65 -17.56 15.62
C SER A 205 6.73 -18.77 15.46
N GLY A 206 5.41 -18.60 15.62
CA GLY A 206 4.45 -19.70 15.54
C GLY A 206 4.38 -20.29 14.14
N SER A 207 4.32 -19.46 13.09
CA SER A 207 4.35 -19.92 11.69
C SER A 207 5.55 -20.81 11.42
N ALA A 208 6.75 -20.39 11.86
CA ALA A 208 7.97 -21.13 11.63
C ALA A 208 8.06 -22.40 12.48
N VAL A 209 7.67 -22.34 13.76
CA VAL A 209 7.66 -23.53 14.63
C VAL A 209 6.65 -24.56 14.12
N ALA A 210 5.49 -24.15 13.62
CA ALA A 210 4.48 -25.05 13.07
C ALA A 210 4.97 -25.80 11.82
N VAL A 211 5.64 -25.09 10.90
CA VAL A 211 6.23 -25.73 9.70
C VAL A 211 7.35 -26.70 10.09
N ARG A 212 8.22 -26.31 11.03
CA ARG A 212 9.36 -27.13 11.46
C ARG A 212 8.94 -28.34 12.30
N SER A 213 7.89 -28.22 13.09
CA SER A 213 7.37 -29.32 13.92
C SER A 213 6.41 -30.25 13.17
N ASN A 214 6.21 -30.04 11.86
CA ASN A 214 5.27 -30.76 11.00
C ASN A 214 3.79 -30.62 11.44
N GLN A 215 3.43 -29.52 12.11
CA GLN A 215 2.04 -29.16 12.37
C GLN A 215 1.32 -28.65 11.11
N VAL A 216 2.09 -28.20 10.11
CA VAL A 216 1.60 -27.87 8.77
C VAL A 216 2.73 -28.05 7.75
N ALA A 217 2.41 -28.17 6.45
CA ALA A 217 3.41 -28.21 5.39
C ALA A 217 4.06 -26.84 5.14
N VAL A 218 3.22 -25.80 5.12
CA VAL A 218 3.60 -24.42 4.80
C VAL A 218 2.82 -23.41 5.63
N ALA A 219 3.42 -22.25 5.87
CA ALA A 219 2.76 -21.16 6.57
C ALA A 219 3.14 -19.80 5.97
N LEU A 220 2.29 -18.80 6.21
CA LEU A 220 2.59 -17.41 5.94
C LEU A 220 3.05 -16.70 7.22
N GLY A 221 4.06 -15.86 7.08
CA GLY A 221 4.52 -14.89 8.09
C GLY A 221 4.52 -13.47 7.53
N THR A 222 5.00 -12.54 8.35
CA THR A 222 5.19 -11.14 7.97
C THR A 222 6.51 -10.62 8.53
N GLU A 223 7.18 -9.71 7.82
CA GLU A 223 8.46 -9.14 8.22
C GLU A 223 8.56 -7.62 8.03
N THR A 224 8.62 -6.91 9.16
CA THR A 224 9.12 -5.54 9.26
C THR A 224 10.65 -5.53 9.32
N TYR A 225 11.20 -6.31 10.24
CA TYR A 225 12.63 -6.29 10.61
C TYR A 225 13.12 -7.66 11.10
N GLY A 226 13.21 -8.63 10.19
CA GLY A 226 13.73 -9.99 10.46
C GLY A 226 12.72 -11.08 10.75
N SER A 227 11.43 -10.76 10.90
CA SER A 227 10.41 -11.71 11.35
C SER A 227 10.07 -12.87 10.40
N LEU A 228 10.66 -12.97 9.21
CA LEU A 228 10.67 -14.17 8.37
C LEU A 228 12.05 -14.83 8.39
N VAL A 229 13.11 -14.07 8.07
CA VAL A 229 14.47 -14.63 7.89
C VAL A 229 15.11 -15.10 9.20
N HIS A 230 14.79 -14.46 10.32
CA HIS A 230 15.28 -14.87 11.64
C HIS A 230 14.73 -16.20 12.13
N PRO A 231 13.40 -16.35 12.24
CA PRO A 231 12.86 -17.62 12.70
C PRO A 231 13.25 -18.75 11.75
N SER A 232 13.32 -18.47 10.44
CA SER A 232 13.79 -19.44 9.45
C SER A 232 15.22 -19.90 9.70
N ALA A 233 16.13 -18.98 10.04
CA ALA A 233 17.51 -19.34 10.34
C ALA A 233 17.65 -20.19 11.61
N GLN A 234 16.86 -19.90 12.67
CA GLN A 234 16.91 -20.63 13.96
C GLN A 234 16.13 -21.94 13.94
N LEU A 235 15.21 -22.10 13.00
CA LEU A 235 14.35 -23.28 12.90
C LEU A 235 14.67 -24.10 11.65
N GLY A 236 15.70 -23.74 10.88
CA GLY A 236 16.10 -24.47 9.68
C GLY A 236 15.01 -24.51 8.63
N LEU A 237 14.46 -23.35 8.29
CA LEU A 237 13.48 -23.19 7.21
C LEU A 237 14.03 -22.33 6.08
N TYR A 238 13.34 -22.41 4.96
CA TYR A 238 13.53 -21.58 3.80
C TYR A 238 12.47 -20.48 3.78
N THR A 239 12.88 -19.26 3.44
CA THR A 239 11.98 -18.12 3.25
C THR A 239 12.61 -17.10 2.32
N ILE A 240 11.77 -16.22 1.76
CA ILE A 240 12.18 -14.98 1.12
C ILE A 240 11.37 -13.84 1.74
N LYS A 241 12.07 -12.87 2.35
CA LYS A 241 11.54 -11.52 2.54
C LYS A 241 11.68 -10.81 1.20
N SER A 242 10.56 -10.47 0.56
CA SER A 242 10.60 -9.77 -0.73
C SER A 242 10.92 -8.29 -0.60
N THR A 243 11.13 -7.65 -1.75
CA THR A 243 11.00 -6.20 -1.92
C THR A 243 9.61 -5.76 -1.46
N PRO A 244 9.48 -4.71 -0.63
CA PRO A 244 8.19 -4.11 -0.30
C PRO A 244 7.45 -3.69 -1.58
N GLY A 245 6.19 -4.13 -1.71
CA GLY A 245 5.40 -3.98 -2.94
C GLY A 245 5.39 -5.22 -3.84
N LEU A 246 6.25 -6.22 -3.66
CA LEU A 246 6.11 -7.43 -4.48
C LEU A 246 4.80 -8.21 -4.16
N MET A 247 4.36 -8.14 -2.91
CA MET A 247 3.13 -8.76 -2.40
C MET A 247 2.33 -7.73 -1.59
N SER A 248 1.00 -7.85 -1.61
CA SER A 248 0.10 -6.91 -0.92
C SER A 248 0.16 -7.06 0.60
N ARG A 249 0.11 -5.93 1.29
CA ARG A 249 0.00 -5.81 2.75
C ARG A 249 -1.42 -5.52 3.21
N HIS A 250 -2.38 -5.45 2.29
CA HIS A 250 -3.78 -5.22 2.64
C HIS A 250 -4.31 -6.33 3.56
N GLY A 251 -5.03 -5.93 4.61
CA GLY A 251 -5.54 -6.82 5.65
C GLY A 251 -4.48 -7.34 6.62
N ILE A 252 -3.28 -6.75 6.65
CA ILE A 252 -2.22 -7.10 7.61
C ILE A 252 -2.07 -5.98 8.65
N VAL A 253 -1.93 -6.32 9.93
CA VAL A 253 -1.51 -5.35 10.96
C VAL A 253 -0.02 -5.05 10.75
N THR A 254 0.28 -3.88 10.18
CA THR A 254 1.64 -3.46 9.80
C THR A 254 2.27 -2.56 10.85
N GLY A 255 3.49 -2.87 11.28
CA GLY A 255 4.29 -1.98 12.11
C GLY A 255 4.95 -0.85 11.31
N SER A 256 5.06 -0.97 9.98
CA SER A 256 5.59 0.07 9.10
C SER A 256 5.22 -0.12 7.63
N TYR A 257 4.56 0.89 7.07
CA TYR A 257 4.19 0.95 5.65
C TYR A 257 5.38 0.86 4.66
N TRP A 258 6.63 1.08 5.08
CA TRP A 258 7.77 1.06 4.13
C TRP A 258 8.68 -0.17 4.24
N HIS A 259 8.40 -1.04 5.21
CA HIS A 259 9.28 -2.15 5.57
C HIS A 259 8.56 -3.50 5.58
N ASP A 260 7.28 -3.52 5.94
CA ASP A 260 6.51 -4.76 6.07
C ASP A 260 6.34 -5.46 4.74
N THR A 261 6.57 -6.77 4.76
CA THR A 261 6.20 -7.68 3.68
C THR A 261 5.59 -8.95 4.26
N PRO A 262 4.48 -9.46 3.71
CA PRO A 262 4.13 -10.86 3.95
C PRO A 262 5.16 -11.76 3.26
N GLY A 263 5.29 -12.99 3.73
CA GLY A 263 6.16 -13.95 3.05
C GLY A 263 5.96 -15.40 3.46
N PRO A 264 6.45 -16.33 2.62
CA PRO A 264 6.29 -17.76 2.83
C PRO A 264 7.31 -18.34 3.81
N LEU A 265 6.91 -19.36 4.56
CA LEU A 265 7.77 -20.20 5.39
C LEU A 265 7.55 -21.65 4.99
N ALA A 266 8.60 -22.31 4.50
CA ALA A 266 8.52 -23.70 4.05
C ALA A 266 9.84 -24.47 4.29
N ARG A 267 9.81 -25.78 4.04
CA ARG A 267 10.96 -26.68 4.20
C ARG A 267 11.82 -26.84 2.96
N SER A 268 11.41 -26.24 1.84
CA SER A 268 12.20 -26.21 0.60
C SER A 268 12.09 -24.86 -0.09
N MET A 269 13.10 -24.47 -0.87
CA MET A 269 13.01 -23.25 -1.67
C MET A 269 11.97 -23.40 -2.79
N LYS A 270 11.71 -24.63 -3.25
CA LYS A 270 10.64 -24.89 -4.22
C LYS A 270 9.26 -24.54 -3.67
N ASP A 271 8.93 -24.99 -2.45
CA ASP A 271 7.65 -24.66 -1.83
C ASP A 271 7.57 -23.15 -1.53
N VAL A 272 8.68 -22.51 -1.10
CA VAL A 272 8.76 -21.04 -0.98
C VAL A 272 8.42 -20.34 -2.30
N SER A 273 8.98 -20.81 -3.42
CA SER A 273 8.73 -20.21 -4.73
C SER A 273 7.31 -20.44 -5.24
N ILE A 274 6.70 -21.61 -4.97
CA ILE A 274 5.27 -21.87 -5.27
C ILE A 274 4.38 -20.88 -4.53
N LEU A 275 4.66 -20.65 -3.24
CA LEU A 275 3.91 -19.68 -2.44
C LEU A 275 4.14 -18.25 -2.90
N LEU A 276 5.36 -17.91 -3.26
CA LEU A 276 5.68 -16.61 -3.84
C LEU A 276 4.85 -16.38 -5.11
N ASP A 277 4.82 -17.33 -6.04
CA ASP A 277 4.01 -17.27 -7.27
C ASP A 277 2.52 -17.04 -7.00
N ILE A 278 1.98 -17.61 -5.93
CA ILE A 278 0.59 -17.43 -5.52
C ILE A 278 0.38 -16.04 -4.93
N MET A 279 1.31 -15.53 -4.15
CA MET A 279 1.12 -14.30 -3.36
C MET A 279 1.44 -13.01 -4.13
N VAL A 280 2.38 -13.07 -5.09
CA VAL A 280 2.83 -11.90 -5.87
C VAL A 280 1.75 -11.31 -6.76
N GLY A 281 1.94 -10.04 -7.10
CA GLY A 281 1.11 -9.32 -8.06
C GLY A 281 0.28 -8.21 -7.43
N THR A 282 -0.15 -7.31 -8.30
CA THR A 282 -0.80 -6.04 -7.97
C THR A 282 -2.06 -6.19 -7.12
N ASP A 283 -2.25 -5.25 -6.21
CA ASP A 283 -3.44 -5.09 -5.40
C ASP A 283 -3.84 -3.61 -5.33
N ARG A 284 -5.08 -3.32 -5.69
CA ARG A 284 -5.68 -1.98 -5.63
C ARG A 284 -5.79 -1.41 -4.21
N TYR A 285 -5.72 -2.26 -3.18
CA TYR A 285 -5.73 -1.83 -1.79
C TYR A 285 -4.33 -1.52 -1.24
N ASP A 286 -3.27 -1.86 -1.98
CA ASP A 286 -1.88 -1.58 -1.60
C ASP A 286 -1.12 -0.95 -2.76
N ASN A 287 -0.99 0.38 -2.75
CA ASN A 287 -0.38 1.14 -3.84
C ASN A 287 1.09 0.79 -4.10
N LEU A 288 1.78 0.18 -3.13
CA LEU A 288 3.18 -0.18 -3.28
C LEU A 288 3.33 -1.33 -4.27
N THR A 289 2.26 -2.12 -4.47
CA THR A 289 2.27 -3.26 -5.38
C THR A 289 2.37 -2.93 -6.86
N PHE A 290 2.02 -1.70 -7.25
CA PHE A 290 2.21 -1.25 -8.61
C PHE A 290 3.69 -1.07 -8.98
N GLN A 291 4.59 -0.95 -8.00
CA GLN A 291 6.03 -0.87 -8.26
C GLN A 291 6.63 -2.19 -8.74
N ALA A 292 5.94 -3.32 -8.51
CA ALA A 292 6.39 -4.64 -8.95
C ALA A 292 6.14 -4.94 -10.44
N ILE A 293 5.32 -4.13 -11.13
CA ILE A 293 4.95 -4.37 -12.52
C ILE A 293 6.19 -4.40 -13.41
N GLY A 294 6.40 -5.52 -14.11
CA GLY A 294 7.52 -5.71 -15.03
C GLY A 294 8.83 -6.13 -14.34
N HIS A 295 8.76 -6.43 -13.04
CA HIS A 295 9.85 -7.02 -12.27
C HIS A 295 9.64 -8.51 -11.97
N GLU A 296 8.46 -9.07 -12.24
CA GLU A 296 8.23 -10.52 -12.15
C GLU A 296 8.93 -11.27 -13.32
N PRO A 297 9.45 -12.48 -13.09
CA PRO A 297 10.04 -13.30 -14.16
C PRO A 297 8.98 -13.78 -15.16
N GLU A 298 9.34 -13.89 -16.46
CA GLU A 298 8.41 -14.28 -17.53
C GLU A 298 7.71 -15.64 -17.32
N GLY A 299 8.39 -16.60 -16.68
CA GLY A 299 7.84 -17.95 -16.43
C GLY A 299 7.05 -18.06 -15.12
N ASN A 300 7.67 -17.61 -14.02
CA ASN A 300 7.25 -17.54 -12.60
C ASN A 300 8.48 -17.83 -11.70
N TYR A 301 8.42 -17.59 -10.39
CA TYR A 301 9.53 -17.84 -9.47
C TYR A 301 9.83 -19.33 -9.30
N ALA A 302 8.83 -20.22 -9.32
CA ALA A 302 9.07 -21.66 -9.23
C ALA A 302 9.87 -22.21 -10.42
N SER A 303 9.80 -21.56 -11.59
CA SER A 303 10.60 -21.89 -12.78
C SER A 303 12.08 -21.54 -12.64
N GLU A 304 12.43 -20.71 -11.64
CA GLU A 304 13.80 -20.27 -11.40
C GLU A 304 14.59 -21.19 -10.47
N ILE A 305 13.98 -22.30 -10.01
CA ILE A 305 14.63 -23.32 -9.20
C ILE A 305 15.72 -24.02 -10.02
N VAL A 306 16.94 -24.07 -9.47
CA VAL A 306 18.10 -24.70 -10.10
C VAL A 306 18.87 -25.57 -9.11
N GLY A 307 19.62 -26.56 -9.62
CA GLY A 307 20.49 -27.41 -8.80
C GLY A 307 21.87 -26.79 -8.54
N ARG A 308 22.65 -27.42 -7.66
CA ARG A 308 23.98 -26.96 -7.22
C ARG A 308 24.99 -26.69 -8.35
N GLU A 309 24.82 -27.35 -9.51
CA GLU A 309 25.68 -27.14 -10.66
C GLU A 309 25.60 -25.69 -11.19
N ALA A 310 24.49 -24.99 -10.97
CA ALA A 310 24.33 -23.58 -11.31
C ALA A 310 25.28 -22.66 -10.52
N LEU A 311 25.79 -23.10 -9.35
CA LEU A 311 26.81 -22.35 -8.61
C LEU A 311 28.14 -22.26 -9.38
N ARG A 312 28.39 -23.16 -10.34
CA ARG A 312 29.60 -23.11 -11.17
C ARG A 312 29.55 -21.89 -12.09
N GLY A 313 30.23 -20.82 -11.67
CA GLY A 313 30.29 -19.56 -12.43
C GLY A 313 29.51 -18.41 -11.79
N MET A 314 28.67 -18.67 -10.78
CA MET A 314 28.09 -17.61 -9.95
C MET A 314 29.18 -16.95 -9.10
N LYS A 315 29.06 -15.65 -8.90
CA LYS A 315 29.97 -14.86 -8.06
C LYS A 315 29.22 -14.39 -6.83
N LEU A 316 29.53 -14.99 -5.67
CA LEU A 316 28.90 -14.65 -4.40
C LEU A 316 29.89 -13.89 -3.52
N GLY A 317 29.45 -12.79 -2.92
CA GLY A 317 30.25 -12.02 -1.98
C GLY A 317 29.95 -12.46 -0.56
N LEU A 318 30.96 -12.86 0.21
CA LEU A 318 30.78 -13.12 1.63
C LEU A 318 31.03 -11.83 2.41
N LEU A 319 29.97 -11.28 3.00
CA LEU A 319 30.09 -10.15 3.90
C LEU A 319 30.59 -10.65 5.27
N TRP A 320 31.89 -10.93 5.32
CA TRP A 320 32.57 -11.38 6.53
C TRP A 320 33.18 -10.18 7.25
N ASN A 321 32.59 -9.76 8.36
CA ASN A 321 33.30 -8.90 9.31
C ASN A 321 33.23 -9.48 10.73
N PRO A 322 34.39 -9.76 11.37
CA PRO A 322 34.46 -10.11 12.76
C PRO A 322 34.22 -8.88 13.65
N TYR A 323 32.98 -8.40 13.78
CA TYR A 323 32.60 -7.61 14.98
C TYR A 323 32.26 -8.52 16.17
N TRP A 324 33.09 -9.55 16.32
CA TRP A 324 33.56 -10.09 17.60
C TRP A 324 35.02 -9.66 17.90
N SER A 325 35.69 -8.86 17.05
CA SER A 325 36.99 -8.25 17.35
C SER A 325 37.26 -7.00 16.51
N THR A 326 37.38 -5.85 17.17
CA THR A 326 37.85 -4.56 16.67
C THR A 326 39.07 -4.68 15.73
N GLY A 327 38.91 -4.50 14.40
CA GLY A 327 40.10 -4.51 13.53
C GLY A 327 39.98 -4.57 12.00
N ALA A 328 38.82 -4.44 11.36
CA ALA A 328 38.77 -4.45 9.89
C ALA A 328 39.19 -3.09 9.28
N SER A 329 40.01 -3.09 8.21
CA SER A 329 40.57 -1.90 7.55
C SER A 329 39.82 -1.45 6.28
N ASN A 330 38.70 -2.10 5.91
CA ASN A 330 37.92 -1.74 4.72
C ASN A 330 36.83 -0.68 5.04
N PRO A 331 36.87 0.53 4.46
CA PRO A 331 35.92 1.61 4.74
C PRO A 331 34.48 1.30 4.30
N ALA A 332 34.28 0.57 3.20
CA ALA A 332 32.94 0.21 2.71
C ALA A 332 32.25 -0.78 3.66
N LEU A 333 32.99 -1.68 4.30
CA LEU A 333 32.46 -2.61 5.30
C LEU A 333 32.21 -1.93 6.65
N LYS A 334 32.98 -0.90 7.02
CA LYS A 334 32.69 -0.08 8.22
C LYS A 334 31.43 0.76 8.09
N ALA A 335 31.12 1.24 6.89
CA ALA A 335 29.86 1.94 6.62
C ALA A 335 28.63 1.03 6.76
N ILE A 336 28.78 -0.30 6.76
CA ILE A 336 27.68 -1.27 6.76
C ILE A 336 27.37 -1.78 8.18
N VAL A 337 28.34 -1.79 9.09
CA VAL A 337 28.28 -2.54 10.37
C VAL A 337 28.56 -1.60 11.56
N SER A 338 27.53 -0.98 12.12
CA SER A 338 27.58 -0.26 13.41
C SER A 338 26.59 -0.89 14.40
N PRO A 339 26.90 -0.90 15.72
CA PRO A 339 26.01 -1.39 16.78
C PRO A 339 24.66 -0.67 16.89
N TYR A 340 24.46 0.46 16.19
CA TYR A 340 23.20 1.20 16.15
C TYR A 340 22.29 0.85 14.97
N GLY A 341 22.64 -0.18 14.18
CA GLY A 341 21.87 -0.60 13.01
C GLY A 341 22.58 -0.30 11.70
N ALA A 342 22.27 -1.12 10.72
CA ALA A 342 22.87 -1.21 9.40
C ALA A 342 23.06 0.12 8.63
N GLY A 343 24.29 0.46 8.27
CA GLY A 343 24.59 1.62 7.41
C GLY A 343 25.13 2.87 8.13
N HIS A 344 25.24 2.85 9.46
CA HIS A 344 25.48 4.07 10.25
C HIS A 344 26.94 4.20 10.71
N PRO A 345 27.53 5.41 10.73
CA PRO A 345 28.72 5.68 11.53
C PRO A 345 28.35 5.81 13.02
N ASP A 346 29.27 5.47 13.93
CA ASP A 346 29.05 5.44 15.39
C ASP A 346 28.74 6.83 16.02
N THR A 347 28.78 7.91 15.23
CA THR A 347 28.55 9.30 15.64
C THR A 347 27.44 9.93 14.81
N ILE A 348 26.25 9.33 14.81
CA ILE A 348 25.09 9.90 14.12
C ILE A 348 24.56 11.12 14.88
N ALA A 349 24.34 12.22 14.17
CA ALA A 349 23.71 13.39 14.76
C ALA A 349 22.24 13.04 15.14
N PRO A 350 21.72 13.54 16.28
CA PRO A 350 20.40 13.14 16.80
C PRO A 350 19.24 13.24 15.78
N GLU A 351 19.32 14.18 14.83
CA GLU A 351 18.36 14.40 13.76
C GLU A 351 18.26 13.27 12.73
N PHE A 352 19.24 12.37 12.66
CA PHE A 352 19.23 11.17 11.81
C PHE A 352 18.95 9.89 12.60
N ASN A 353 18.53 10.01 13.86
CA ASN A 353 18.21 8.87 14.70
C ASN A 353 17.04 8.07 14.09
N HIS A 354 17.33 6.83 13.70
CA HIS A 354 16.37 5.92 13.05
C HIS A 354 15.14 5.60 13.92
N ALA A 355 15.23 5.73 15.24
CA ALA A 355 14.13 5.44 16.16
C ALA A 355 12.99 6.46 15.97
N ILE A 356 13.32 7.70 15.59
CA ILE A 356 12.33 8.71 15.21
C ILE A 356 11.52 8.19 14.02
N ALA A 357 12.20 7.70 12.98
CA ALA A 357 11.53 7.18 11.78
C ALA A 357 10.65 5.97 12.11
N PHE A 358 11.19 5.01 12.85
CA PHE A 358 10.51 3.76 13.13
C PHE A 358 9.32 3.92 14.07
N ASN A 359 9.45 4.69 15.16
CA ASN A 359 8.33 4.98 16.07
C ASN A 359 7.21 5.78 15.38
N THR A 360 7.57 6.70 14.48
CA THR A 360 6.58 7.46 13.71
C THR A 360 5.82 6.54 12.75
N LEU A 361 6.51 5.62 12.07
CA LEU A 361 5.87 4.67 11.15
C LEU A 361 4.94 3.71 11.86
N LEU A 362 5.28 3.29 13.07
CA LEU A 362 4.40 2.50 13.92
C LEU A 362 3.11 3.27 14.23
N ALA A 363 3.23 4.52 14.70
CA ALA A 363 2.07 5.34 15.07
C ALA A 363 1.15 5.59 13.87
N VAL A 364 1.72 5.87 12.69
CA VAL A 364 0.96 6.03 11.45
C VAL A 364 0.30 4.71 11.04
N GLY A 365 1.04 3.61 11.01
CA GLY A 365 0.54 2.30 10.59
C GLY A 365 -0.60 1.78 11.47
N TYR A 366 -0.43 1.82 12.79
CA TYR A 366 -1.48 1.46 13.74
C TYR A 366 -2.67 2.42 13.67
N GLY A 367 -2.45 3.72 13.44
CA GLY A 367 -3.53 4.69 13.26
C GLY A 367 -4.40 4.38 12.03
N GLU A 368 -3.79 4.14 10.88
CA GLU A 368 -4.52 3.77 9.65
C GLU A 368 -5.24 2.43 9.79
N TRP A 369 -4.61 1.47 10.48
CA TRP A 369 -5.16 0.14 10.66
C TRP A 369 -6.32 0.12 11.67
N LEU A 370 -6.17 0.74 12.85
CA LEU A 370 -7.20 0.79 13.89
C LEU A 370 -8.48 1.48 13.39
N GLN A 371 -8.38 2.47 12.50
CA GLN A 371 -9.56 3.10 11.87
C GLN A 371 -10.44 2.13 11.09
N ASN A 372 -9.87 1.04 10.58
CA ASN A 372 -10.55 0.02 9.80
C ASN A 372 -10.87 -1.24 10.63
N TRP A 373 -10.51 -1.24 11.92
CA TRP A 373 -10.73 -2.31 12.87
C TRP A 373 -11.93 -1.96 13.75
N THR A 374 -12.83 -2.91 13.96
CA THR A 374 -14.07 -2.70 14.70
C THR A 374 -14.27 -3.79 15.73
N PHE A 375 -14.80 -3.39 16.88
CA PHE A 375 -15.23 -4.30 17.94
C PHE A 375 -16.75 -4.38 17.98
N PRO A 376 -17.34 -5.40 18.62
CA PRO A 376 -18.79 -5.41 18.90
C PRO A 376 -19.24 -4.14 19.64
N ALA A 377 -20.47 -3.68 19.40
CA ALA A 377 -20.97 -2.42 19.97
C ALA A 377 -21.10 -2.40 21.50
N ASP A 378 -21.10 -3.58 22.13
CA ASP A 378 -21.10 -3.79 23.58
C ASP A 378 -19.68 -4.03 24.16
N ASP A 379 -18.65 -3.99 23.32
CA ASP A 379 -17.24 -4.05 23.72
C ASP A 379 -16.76 -2.65 24.13
N GLU A 380 -16.02 -2.55 25.24
CA GLU A 380 -15.47 -1.27 25.71
C GLU A 380 -14.44 -0.65 24.74
N ARG A 381 -13.87 -1.46 23.86
CA ARG A 381 -12.96 -1.04 22.78
C ARG A 381 -13.71 -0.52 21.56
N TYR A 382 -15.05 -0.53 21.58
CA TYR A 382 -15.87 0.00 20.48
C TYR A 382 -15.55 1.47 20.21
N GLY A 383 -15.10 1.76 18.98
CA GLY A 383 -14.69 3.10 18.57
C GLY A 383 -13.21 3.42 18.79
N MET A 384 -12.41 2.49 19.35
CA MET A 384 -10.95 2.62 19.39
C MET A 384 -10.41 2.74 17.97
N SER A 385 -9.70 3.84 17.69
CA SER A 385 -9.27 4.21 16.34
C SER A 385 -7.83 4.73 16.28
N THR A 386 -7.16 4.87 17.43
CA THR A 386 -5.80 5.42 17.51
C THR A 386 -4.88 4.56 18.39
N LEU A 387 -3.58 4.63 18.12
CA LEU A 387 -2.55 3.97 18.95
C LEU A 387 -2.59 4.47 20.40
N ALA A 388 -2.95 5.74 20.63
CA ALA A 388 -3.07 6.31 21.96
C ALA A 388 -4.21 5.66 22.77
N GLU A 389 -5.39 5.47 22.17
CA GLU A 389 -6.51 4.78 22.81
C GLU A 389 -6.19 3.31 23.11
N MET A 390 -5.46 2.64 22.21
CA MET A 390 -4.99 1.27 22.43
C MET A 390 -3.97 1.19 23.59
N ALA A 391 -3.06 2.16 23.68
CA ALA A 391 -2.09 2.28 24.78
C ALA A 391 -2.79 2.57 26.12
N GLU A 392 -3.78 3.46 26.13
CA GLU A 392 -4.60 3.76 27.32
C GLU A 392 -5.41 2.53 27.77
N TRP A 393 -6.00 1.78 26.83
CA TRP A 393 -6.71 0.54 27.16
C TRP A 393 -5.78 -0.49 27.78
N ASN A 394 -4.58 -0.65 27.22
CA ASN A 394 -3.58 -1.56 27.77
C ASN A 394 -3.15 -1.15 29.19
N ASP A 395 -2.93 0.15 29.46
CA ASP A 395 -2.60 0.64 30.80
C ASP A 395 -3.74 0.40 31.80
N ALA A 396 -5.00 0.61 31.39
CA ALA A 396 -6.19 0.34 32.20
C ALA A 396 -6.41 -1.17 32.47
N HIS A 397 -5.90 -2.02 31.58
CA HIS A 397 -6.01 -3.48 31.64
C HIS A 397 -4.67 -4.16 31.92
N ASN A 398 -3.73 -3.46 32.54
CA ASN A 398 -2.38 -3.96 32.76
C ASN A 398 -2.35 -5.27 33.58
N ASP A 399 -3.34 -5.47 34.45
CA ASP A 399 -3.53 -6.71 35.22
C ASP A 399 -3.80 -7.96 34.36
N THR A 400 -4.18 -7.79 33.08
CA THR A 400 -4.41 -8.89 32.12
C THR A 400 -3.48 -8.81 30.91
N THR A 401 -3.13 -7.61 30.45
CA THR A 401 -2.28 -7.37 29.26
C THR A 401 -0.79 -7.34 29.59
N GLY A 402 -0.40 -6.97 30.82
CA GLY A 402 0.99 -6.86 31.27
C GLY A 402 1.35 -7.70 32.52
N SER A 403 0.39 -8.32 33.21
CA SER A 403 0.67 -9.01 34.50
C SER A 403 1.40 -10.34 34.41
N LEU A 404 1.53 -10.95 33.23
CA LEU A 404 2.45 -12.07 33.04
C LEU A 404 3.92 -11.63 32.98
N GLY A 405 4.16 -10.30 33.01
CA GLY A 405 5.48 -9.71 33.03
C GLY A 405 5.80 -8.76 34.18
N ASN A 406 5.07 -8.81 35.29
CA ASN A 406 5.57 -8.13 36.50
C ASN A 406 6.50 -9.09 37.27
N GLY A 407 7.75 -9.26 36.81
CA GLY A 407 8.78 -9.97 37.58
C GLY A 407 9.91 -10.67 36.85
N THR A 408 9.89 -10.81 35.52
CA THR A 408 11.06 -11.35 34.78
C THR A 408 11.98 -10.24 34.23
N TRP A 409 13.21 -10.57 33.81
CA TRP A 409 14.20 -9.61 33.29
C TRP A 409 13.87 -9.02 31.90
N TRP A 410 12.73 -9.37 31.31
CA TRP A 410 12.38 -9.10 29.90
C TRP A 410 11.52 -7.84 29.69
N TRP A 411 11.23 -7.06 30.73
CA TRP A 411 10.33 -5.90 30.63
C TRP A 411 10.82 -4.77 31.55
N ASP A 412 10.97 -3.58 30.96
CA ASP A 412 11.59 -2.40 31.57
C ASP A 412 10.57 -1.35 32.04
N THR A 413 9.26 -1.56 31.80
CA THR A 413 8.20 -0.60 32.19
C THR A 413 7.01 -1.29 32.86
N THR A 414 6.31 -0.53 33.72
CA THR A 414 5.14 -0.98 34.50
C THR A 414 4.04 -1.64 33.66
N SER A 415 3.83 -1.24 32.40
CA SER A 415 2.82 -1.79 31.48
C SER A 415 3.39 -2.57 30.28
N GLY A 416 4.72 -2.66 30.17
CA GLY A 416 5.39 -3.41 29.11
C GLY A 416 5.14 -2.90 27.69
N GLN A 417 4.66 -1.66 27.49
CA GLN A 417 4.24 -1.12 26.18
C GLN A 417 5.11 0.02 25.65
N SER A 418 6.37 0.13 26.07
CA SER A 418 7.22 1.30 25.80
C SER A 418 7.38 1.67 24.32
N PHE A 419 7.13 0.73 23.40
CA PHE A 419 7.15 0.99 21.96
C PHE A 419 5.90 1.75 21.50
N TYR A 420 4.73 1.42 22.04
CA TYR A 420 3.49 2.17 21.82
C TYR A 420 3.60 3.57 22.39
N ASP A 421 4.12 3.72 23.61
CA ASP A 421 4.33 5.03 24.24
C ASP A 421 5.26 5.92 23.39
N ALA A 422 6.34 5.33 22.86
CA ALA A 422 7.27 6.02 21.99
C ALA A 422 6.63 6.40 20.64
N GLY A 423 5.73 5.56 20.10
CA GLY A 423 4.92 5.87 18.93
C GLY A 423 3.95 7.02 19.18
N VAL A 424 3.19 6.98 20.27
CA VAL A 424 2.27 8.04 20.69
C VAL A 424 3.00 9.38 20.84
N ALA A 425 4.22 9.36 21.41
CA ALA A 425 5.05 10.56 21.56
C ALA A 425 5.46 11.23 20.24
N THR A 426 5.41 10.52 19.10
CA THR A 426 5.68 11.10 17.77
C THR A 426 4.49 11.87 17.20
N ASN A 427 3.31 11.74 17.83
CA ASN A 427 2.04 12.28 17.35
C ASN A 427 1.64 11.79 15.94
N GLY A 428 2.23 10.70 15.44
CA GLY A 428 1.91 10.12 14.13
C GLY A 428 2.15 11.04 12.93
N THR A 429 3.08 12.02 13.04
CA THR A 429 3.31 13.00 11.97
C THR A 429 4.54 12.70 11.13
N LEU A 430 4.37 12.51 9.82
CA LEU A 430 5.46 12.37 8.84
C LEU A 430 6.11 13.73 8.51
N GLY A 431 6.61 14.43 9.53
CA GLY A 431 7.20 15.77 9.43
C GLY A 431 8.67 15.80 8.97
N ALA A 432 9.30 16.97 9.02
CA ALA A 432 10.68 17.16 8.55
C ALA A 432 11.71 16.24 9.25
N ALA A 433 11.57 16.04 10.56
CA ALA A 433 12.43 15.14 11.34
C ALA A 433 12.31 13.68 10.88
N PHE A 434 11.08 13.22 10.63
CA PHE A 434 10.83 11.90 10.05
C PHE A 434 11.52 11.75 8.69
N TRP A 435 11.27 12.66 7.75
CA TRP A 435 11.82 12.55 6.38
C TRP A 435 13.33 12.68 6.33
N THR A 436 13.93 13.44 7.24
CA THR A 436 15.39 13.55 7.36
C THR A 436 16.00 12.24 7.84
N ALA A 437 15.48 11.65 8.93
CA ALA A 437 15.96 10.36 9.44
C ALA A 437 15.68 9.20 8.48
N PHE A 438 14.45 9.11 7.96
CA PHE A 438 14.03 8.05 7.06
C PHE A 438 14.74 8.11 5.70
N GLY A 439 14.74 9.28 5.05
CA GLY A 439 15.34 9.47 3.73
C GLY A 439 16.85 9.23 3.72
N TRP A 440 17.57 9.74 4.73
CA TRP A 440 19.01 9.51 4.86
C TRP A 440 19.32 8.03 5.08
N GLY A 441 18.67 7.36 6.04
CA GLY A 441 18.93 5.95 6.31
C GLY A 441 18.60 5.04 5.11
N ARG A 442 17.49 5.32 4.40
CA ARG A 442 17.04 4.52 3.24
C ARG A 442 18.05 4.64 2.10
N LEU A 443 18.54 5.86 1.84
CA LEU A 443 19.55 6.12 0.82
C LEU A 443 20.87 5.41 1.14
N THR A 444 21.39 5.56 2.36
CA THR A 444 22.68 4.98 2.75
C THR A 444 22.62 3.45 2.76
N ALA A 445 21.51 2.86 3.23
CA ALA A 445 21.34 1.41 3.21
C ALA A 445 21.32 0.83 1.78
N ARG A 446 20.67 1.52 0.83
CA ARG A 446 20.67 1.13 -0.59
C ARG A 446 22.04 1.23 -1.22
N GLN A 447 22.73 2.36 -1.03
CA GLN A 447 24.09 2.56 -1.52
C GLN A 447 25.05 1.48 -1.00
N ALA A 448 24.93 1.10 0.26
CA ALA A 448 25.70 0.03 0.87
C ALA A 448 25.47 -1.33 0.16
N ILE A 449 24.22 -1.74 -0.02
CA ILE A 449 23.90 -3.02 -0.68
C ILE A 449 24.31 -3.01 -2.15
N ASP A 450 24.02 -1.93 -2.88
CA ASP A 450 24.35 -1.82 -4.31
C ASP A 450 25.86 -1.83 -4.55
N SER A 451 26.62 -1.10 -3.72
CA SER A 451 28.08 -1.08 -3.79
C SER A 451 28.68 -2.44 -3.43
N ALA A 452 28.11 -3.13 -2.44
CA ALA A 452 28.58 -4.46 -2.08
C ALA A 452 28.37 -5.49 -3.20
N HIS A 453 27.33 -5.34 -4.04
CA HIS A 453 27.11 -6.17 -5.23
C HIS A 453 28.06 -5.87 -6.40
N ALA A 454 28.88 -4.81 -6.32
CA ALA A 454 29.79 -4.38 -7.38
C ALA A 454 31.22 -4.22 -6.83
N VAL A 455 32.01 -5.29 -6.88
CA VAL A 455 33.38 -5.30 -6.32
C VAL A 455 34.39 -4.82 -7.35
N THR A 456 35.07 -3.71 -7.07
CA THR A 456 36.20 -3.24 -7.90
C THR A 456 37.49 -3.92 -7.45
N LEU A 457 38.13 -4.67 -8.37
CA LEU A 457 39.44 -5.29 -8.14
C LEU A 457 40.57 -4.24 -8.21
N ASP A 458 41.75 -4.59 -7.71
CA ASP A 458 42.94 -3.70 -7.67
C ASP A 458 43.33 -3.15 -9.06
N ASN A 459 42.98 -3.84 -10.14
CA ASN A 459 43.23 -3.43 -11.52
C ASN A 459 42.12 -2.53 -12.12
N GLY A 460 41.15 -2.11 -11.31
CA GLY A 460 40.00 -1.28 -11.72
C GLY A 460 38.83 -2.04 -12.36
N THR A 461 38.91 -3.37 -12.51
CA THR A 461 37.81 -4.18 -13.06
C THR A 461 36.68 -4.30 -12.06
N VAL A 462 35.45 -3.97 -12.46
CA VAL A 462 34.24 -4.14 -11.63
C VAL A 462 33.63 -5.53 -11.85
N VAL A 463 33.51 -6.30 -10.77
CA VAL A 463 32.89 -7.62 -10.73
C VAL A 463 31.50 -7.49 -10.13
N GLN A 464 30.48 -7.81 -10.92
CA GLN A 464 29.10 -7.92 -10.43
C GLN A 464 28.91 -9.26 -9.71
N LEU A 465 28.29 -9.21 -8.54
CA LEU A 465 27.95 -10.37 -7.74
C LEU A 465 26.48 -10.78 -7.93
N ASP A 466 26.23 -12.08 -7.91
CA ASP A 466 24.90 -12.70 -8.03
C ASP A 466 24.13 -12.69 -6.70
N GLY A 467 24.83 -12.49 -5.57
CA GLY A 467 24.24 -12.34 -4.25
C GLY A 467 25.29 -12.11 -3.16
N LEU A 468 24.85 -11.57 -2.02
CA LEU A 468 25.71 -11.34 -0.85
C LEU A 468 25.34 -12.30 0.28
N LEU A 469 26.29 -13.14 0.67
CA LEU A 469 26.16 -14.10 1.75
C LEU A 469 26.39 -13.40 3.08
N MET A 470 25.43 -13.55 4.00
CA MET A 470 25.46 -13.03 5.35
C MET A 470 25.14 -14.15 6.34
N PRO A 471 26.10 -14.62 7.16
CA PRO A 471 25.82 -15.58 8.21
C PRO A 471 24.87 -14.95 9.24
N ASN A 472 23.79 -15.65 9.60
CA ASN A 472 22.94 -15.14 10.68
C ASN A 472 23.62 -15.34 12.05
N GLY A 473 23.53 -14.34 12.93
CA GLY A 473 24.23 -14.34 14.21
C GLY A 473 23.62 -15.32 15.23
N ARG A 474 24.47 -15.77 16.15
CA ARG A 474 24.16 -16.78 17.19
C ARG A 474 23.29 -16.26 18.34
N ASN A 475 23.34 -14.96 18.63
CA ASN A 475 22.69 -14.40 19.81
C ASN A 475 21.25 -13.97 19.47
N GLY A 476 20.27 -14.77 19.91
CA GLY A 476 18.85 -14.41 19.89
C GLY A 476 18.62 -12.92 20.24
N ASN A 477 17.74 -12.29 19.48
CA ASN A 477 17.36 -10.87 19.48
C ASN A 477 18.46 -9.80 19.30
N ARG A 478 19.74 -10.06 19.55
CA ARG A 478 20.82 -9.04 19.44
C ARG A 478 21.84 -9.28 18.32
N GLY A 479 21.73 -10.39 17.59
CA GLY A 479 22.68 -10.81 16.55
C GLY A 479 22.14 -10.82 15.12
N ASN A 480 21.06 -10.09 14.81
CA ASN A 480 20.45 -10.09 13.47
C ASN A 480 21.34 -9.43 12.41
N ALA A 481 22.24 -10.19 11.79
CA ALA A 481 23.01 -9.64 10.69
C ALA A 481 22.18 -9.53 9.40
N CYS A 482 21.15 -10.36 9.23
CA CYS A 482 20.44 -10.61 7.98
C CYS A 482 19.35 -9.60 7.59
N ALA A 483 18.67 -9.01 8.57
CA ALA A 483 17.45 -8.24 8.31
C ALA A 483 17.61 -6.71 8.36
N PRO A 484 18.47 -6.13 9.22
CA PRO A 484 18.55 -4.68 9.39
C PRO A 484 18.72 -3.88 8.10
N LEU A 485 19.78 -4.19 7.35
CA LEU A 485 20.15 -3.43 6.15
C LEU A 485 19.12 -3.63 5.03
N PRO A 486 18.72 -4.87 4.67
CA PRO A 486 17.80 -5.05 3.56
C PRO A 486 16.38 -4.62 3.90
N SER A 487 15.92 -4.79 5.15
CA SER A 487 14.62 -4.27 5.58
C SER A 487 14.59 -2.75 5.45
N TYR A 488 15.58 -2.06 6.00
CA TYR A 488 15.66 -0.61 5.90
C TYR A 488 15.95 -0.12 4.48
N ALA A 489 16.59 -0.88 3.60
CA ALA A 489 16.80 -0.54 2.18
C ALA A 489 15.60 -0.87 1.28
N GLY A 490 14.75 -1.81 1.70
CA GLY A 490 13.65 -2.39 0.92
C GLY A 490 14.12 -3.42 -0.10
N TYR A 491 15.14 -4.20 0.24
CA TYR A 491 15.76 -5.19 -0.66
C TYR A 491 15.39 -6.60 -0.22
N PRO A 492 15.31 -7.56 -1.15
CA PRO A 492 14.91 -8.92 -0.84
C PRO A 492 16.05 -9.72 -0.18
N VAL A 493 15.67 -10.65 0.70
CA VAL A 493 16.59 -11.55 1.42
C VAL A 493 16.01 -12.95 1.45
N ALA A 494 16.84 -13.94 1.12
CA ALA A 494 16.51 -15.35 1.33
C ALA A 494 17.23 -15.88 2.57
N SER A 495 16.61 -16.81 3.30
CA SER A 495 17.27 -17.62 4.33
C SER A 495 17.43 -19.05 3.83
N VAL A 496 18.62 -19.61 4.00
CA VAL A 496 18.96 -21.00 3.67
C VAL A 496 19.58 -21.67 4.90
N PRO A 497 19.08 -22.81 5.39
CA PRO A 497 19.72 -23.57 6.47
C PRO A 497 21.07 -24.13 5.99
N VAL A 498 22.11 -24.01 6.80
CA VAL A 498 23.45 -24.50 6.43
C VAL A 498 24.13 -25.35 7.50
N GLY A 499 23.51 -25.52 8.67
CA GLY A 499 23.97 -26.45 9.70
C GLY A 499 23.27 -26.28 11.03
N VAL A 500 23.84 -26.89 12.08
CA VAL A 500 23.43 -26.76 13.48
C VAL A 500 24.60 -26.25 14.33
N ASP A 501 24.28 -25.54 15.40
CA ASP A 501 25.27 -25.06 16.34
C ASP A 501 25.56 -26.06 17.47
N ALA A 502 26.40 -25.66 18.44
CA ALA A 502 26.78 -26.50 19.57
C ALA A 502 25.62 -26.85 20.53
N TYR A 503 24.47 -26.17 20.42
CA TYR A 503 23.25 -26.45 21.19
C TYR A 503 22.21 -27.23 20.37
N SER A 504 22.63 -27.79 19.23
CA SER A 504 21.78 -28.52 18.29
C SER A 504 20.63 -27.66 17.73
N THR A 505 20.82 -26.34 17.69
CA THR A 505 19.86 -25.41 17.05
C THR A 505 20.35 -25.09 15.64
N PRO A 506 19.47 -25.09 14.63
CA PRO A 506 19.84 -24.69 13.28
C PRO A 506 20.46 -23.29 13.20
N PHE A 507 21.37 -23.11 12.25
CA PHE A 507 21.82 -21.79 11.82
C PHE A 507 21.68 -21.64 10.30
N GLY A 508 21.26 -20.44 9.89
CA GLY A 508 21.02 -20.09 8.50
C GLY A 508 22.07 -19.15 7.91
N MET A 509 22.26 -19.28 6.60
CA MET A 509 22.95 -18.31 5.74
C MET A 509 21.90 -17.49 5.00
N CYS A 510 21.99 -16.17 5.11
CA CYS A 510 21.14 -15.27 4.35
C CYS A 510 21.81 -14.87 3.05
N VAL A 511 21.01 -14.62 2.02
CA VAL A 511 21.45 -14.13 0.73
C VAL A 511 20.74 -12.82 0.45
N TYR A 512 21.47 -11.73 0.31
CA TYR A 512 20.87 -10.45 -0.09
C TYR A 512 20.80 -10.41 -1.61
N GLY A 513 19.61 -10.07 -2.12
CA GLY A 513 19.41 -9.73 -3.52
C GLY A 513 19.53 -8.23 -3.76
N LYS A 514 19.41 -7.84 -5.04
CA LYS A 514 19.19 -6.45 -5.44
C LYS A 514 17.70 -6.11 -5.35
N TYR A 515 17.36 -4.82 -5.37
CA TYR A 515 15.97 -4.34 -5.47
C TYR A 515 15.25 -5.05 -6.63
N PHE A 516 14.10 -5.67 -6.36
CA PHE A 516 13.37 -6.51 -7.32
C PHE A 516 14.20 -7.67 -7.94
N GLY A 517 15.16 -8.20 -7.20
CA GLY A 517 16.08 -9.26 -7.61
C GLY A 517 15.66 -10.69 -7.22
N GLU A 518 14.39 -10.91 -6.85
CA GLU A 518 13.90 -12.16 -6.26
C GLU A 518 14.11 -13.37 -7.18
N ALA A 519 14.00 -13.22 -8.51
CA ALA A 519 14.21 -14.33 -9.44
C ALA A 519 15.66 -14.86 -9.40
N LYS A 520 16.65 -13.94 -9.32
CA LYS A 520 18.06 -14.32 -9.13
C LYS A 520 18.27 -14.89 -7.72
N LEU A 521 17.61 -14.32 -6.72
CA LEU A 521 17.70 -14.77 -5.35
C LEU A 521 17.19 -16.22 -5.18
N VAL A 522 16.08 -16.58 -5.83
CA VAL A 522 15.57 -17.97 -5.89
C VAL A 522 16.61 -18.91 -6.50
N LYS A 523 17.29 -18.51 -7.59
CA LYS A 523 18.36 -19.33 -8.20
C LYS A 523 19.49 -19.61 -7.24
N VAL A 524 20.00 -18.57 -6.57
CA VAL A 524 21.12 -18.72 -5.64
C VAL A 524 20.70 -19.60 -4.46
N ALA A 525 19.53 -19.33 -3.87
CA ALA A 525 19.07 -20.03 -2.69
C ALA A 525 18.73 -21.51 -2.96
N SER A 526 18.09 -21.83 -4.10
CA SER A 526 17.81 -23.22 -4.50
C SER A 526 19.08 -24.00 -4.85
N ALA A 527 20.07 -23.35 -5.48
CA ALA A 527 21.36 -24.00 -5.73
C ALA A 527 22.12 -24.28 -4.42
N MET A 528 22.00 -23.39 -3.43
CA MET A 528 22.54 -23.60 -2.08
C MET A 528 21.80 -24.70 -1.33
N GLU A 529 20.48 -24.78 -1.43
CA GLU A 529 19.67 -25.88 -0.88
C GLU A 529 20.17 -27.25 -1.37
N ASP A 530 20.33 -27.43 -2.69
CA ASP A 530 20.82 -28.69 -3.27
C ASP A 530 22.30 -28.97 -2.93
N LEU A 531 23.08 -27.93 -2.62
CA LEU A 531 24.46 -28.08 -2.14
C LEU A 531 24.51 -28.58 -0.70
N PHE A 532 23.78 -27.95 0.22
CA PHE A 532 23.85 -28.24 1.65
C PHE A 532 23.03 -29.45 2.06
N ARG A 533 21.89 -29.71 1.40
CA ARG A 533 21.01 -30.87 1.65
C ARG A 533 20.70 -31.07 3.13
N TRP A 534 20.17 -30.02 3.75
CA TRP A 534 19.89 -30.03 5.16
C TRP A 534 18.67 -30.91 5.50
N HIS A 535 18.84 -31.82 6.46
CA HIS A 535 17.82 -32.83 6.83
C HIS A 535 17.70 -33.05 8.34
N GLU A 536 18.26 -32.15 9.15
CA GLU A 536 18.24 -32.29 10.61
C GLU A 536 16.81 -32.16 11.15
N ARG A 537 16.52 -32.89 12.24
CA ARG A 537 15.18 -32.95 12.83
C ARG A 537 15.15 -32.35 14.24
N PRO A 538 14.00 -31.82 14.68
CA PRO A 538 13.87 -31.29 16.02
C PRO A 538 14.12 -32.37 17.07
N LEU A 539 14.94 -32.05 18.07
CA LEU A 539 15.35 -32.96 19.12
C LEU A 539 14.54 -32.80 20.42
N TYR A 540 13.74 -31.74 20.52
CA TYR A 540 12.90 -31.41 21.67
C TYR A 540 13.67 -31.41 23.00
N HIS A 541 14.92 -30.92 23.00
CA HIS A 541 15.70 -30.84 24.23
C HIS A 541 15.04 -29.92 25.27
N GLY A 542 15.07 -30.33 26.54
CA GLY A 542 14.53 -29.55 27.65
C GLY A 542 13.00 -29.48 27.74
N TYR A 543 12.27 -30.31 26.96
CA TYR A 543 10.80 -30.36 26.96
C TYR A 543 10.21 -30.72 28.35
N ASP A 544 10.91 -31.55 29.11
CA ASP A 544 10.56 -32.04 30.44
C ASP A 544 10.84 -31.01 31.55
N THR A 545 11.80 -30.13 31.34
CA THR A 545 12.14 -29.03 32.27
C THR A 545 11.32 -27.75 32.04
N ALA A 546 10.48 -27.73 30.99
CA ALA A 546 9.75 -26.54 30.57
C ALA A 546 8.39 -26.34 31.29
N GLU A 547 7.99 -27.25 32.18
CA GLU A 547 6.83 -27.08 33.06
C GLU A 547 7.24 -26.43 34.40
N GLY A 548 7.11 -25.11 34.48
CA GLY A 548 7.25 -24.35 35.73
C GLY A 548 7.09 -22.84 35.51
N PRO A 549 6.61 -22.07 36.51
CA PRO A 549 6.49 -20.63 36.39
C PRO A 549 7.88 -20.01 36.20
N TRP A 550 8.03 -19.29 35.10
CA TRP A 550 8.95 -18.20 34.67
C TRP A 550 10.17 -17.73 35.52
N GLU A 551 10.74 -18.52 36.43
CA GLU A 551 11.85 -18.08 37.30
C GLU A 551 13.22 -18.73 37.03
N LEU A 552 13.35 -19.61 36.04
CA LEU A 552 14.67 -20.15 35.69
C LEU A 552 15.33 -19.34 34.57
N LEU A 553 16.29 -18.53 35.00
CA LEU A 553 17.29 -17.81 34.22
C LEU A 553 17.74 -18.60 32.99
N TYR A 554 17.60 -17.98 31.81
CA TYR A 554 18.35 -18.38 30.64
C TYR A 554 19.85 -18.13 30.89
N PRO A 555 20.73 -19.14 30.78
CA PRO A 555 22.17 -18.94 30.91
C PRO A 555 22.74 -18.34 29.61
N GLY A 556 22.38 -17.08 29.34
CA GLY A 556 22.94 -16.26 28.27
C GLY A 556 23.93 -15.24 28.84
N ILE A 557 25.22 -15.60 28.82
CA ILE A 557 26.42 -14.76 28.93
C ILE A 557 26.18 -13.29 29.33
N ILE A 558 26.20 -13.04 30.64
CA ILE A 558 26.52 -11.74 31.21
C ILE A 558 28.04 -11.58 31.12
N SER A 559 28.54 -10.80 30.15
CA SER A 559 29.79 -10.07 30.35
C SER A 559 29.47 -8.73 31.01
N VAL A 560 28.80 -8.77 32.16
CA VAL A 560 28.94 -7.72 33.16
C VAL A 560 30.03 -8.26 34.06
N ALA A 561 31.19 -7.61 34.04
CA ALA A 561 32.11 -7.76 35.16
C ALA A 561 31.31 -7.34 36.40
N LEU A 562 30.82 -8.33 37.17
CA LEU A 562 30.27 -8.10 38.48
C LEU A 562 31.42 -7.50 39.29
N ALA A 563 31.45 -6.18 39.42
CA ALA A 563 32.41 -5.52 40.27
C ALA A 563 32.20 -6.11 41.66
N GLN A 564 33.16 -6.90 42.13
CA GLN A 564 33.20 -7.41 43.49
C GLN A 564 33.96 -6.41 44.35
N SER A 565 33.49 -6.16 45.57
CA SER A 565 34.27 -5.34 46.48
C SER A 565 35.53 -6.13 46.88
N PRO A 566 36.74 -5.54 46.80
CA PRO A 566 37.98 -6.24 47.09
C PRO A 566 38.02 -6.69 48.55
N ALA A 567 39.00 -7.54 48.90
CA ALA A 567 39.22 -7.95 50.28
C ALA A 567 39.32 -6.70 51.19
N TYR A 568 38.54 -6.68 52.28
CA TYR A 568 38.39 -5.53 53.19
C TYR A 568 37.74 -4.26 52.59
N GLY A 569 37.13 -4.34 51.40
CA GLY A 569 36.35 -3.27 50.79
C GLY A 569 34.93 -3.16 51.37
N GLN A 570 34.30 -1.99 51.25
CA GLN A 570 32.91 -1.78 51.65
C GLN A 570 31.96 -2.53 50.70
N CYS A 571 31.03 -3.28 51.26
CA CYS A 571 30.10 -4.12 50.52
C CYS A 571 28.63 -3.88 50.90
N GLY A 572 28.34 -2.80 51.64
CA GLY A 572 26.99 -2.45 52.05
C GLY A 572 26.95 -1.32 53.07
N GLY A 573 25.73 -0.92 53.43
CA GLY A 573 25.43 0.21 54.32
C GLY A 573 24.37 1.13 53.74
N LEU A 574 23.59 1.81 54.59
CA LEU A 574 22.59 2.79 54.16
C LEU A 574 23.20 3.88 53.26
N GLY A 575 22.70 3.98 52.03
CA GLY A 575 23.17 4.93 51.02
C GLY A 575 24.36 4.45 50.16
N TRP A 576 24.89 3.23 50.39
CA TRP A 576 25.93 2.65 49.55
C TRP A 576 25.36 2.16 48.21
N THR A 577 25.97 2.59 47.09
CA THR A 577 25.56 2.22 45.72
C THR A 577 26.58 1.35 44.98
N GLY A 578 27.69 0.99 45.63
CA GLY A 578 28.74 0.15 45.06
C GLY A 578 28.50 -1.36 45.20
N PRO A 579 29.48 -2.21 44.84
CA PRO A 579 29.39 -3.67 44.92
C PRO A 579 28.89 -4.16 46.27
N THR A 580 27.96 -5.12 46.28
CA THR A 580 27.40 -5.71 47.52
C THR A 580 27.89 -7.13 47.79
N THR A 581 28.69 -7.69 46.88
CA THR A 581 29.31 -9.01 46.99
C THR A 581 30.83 -8.89 47.03
N CYS A 582 31.44 -9.70 47.90
CA CYS A 582 32.87 -9.70 48.14
C CYS A 582 33.61 -10.67 47.22
N VAL A 583 34.90 -10.43 47.01
CA VAL A 583 35.78 -11.40 46.33
C VAL A 583 35.78 -12.76 47.03
N SER A 584 36.03 -13.82 46.26
CA SER A 584 36.01 -15.20 46.75
C SER A 584 36.85 -15.40 48.03
N GLY A 585 36.29 -16.12 49.01
CA GLY A 585 36.86 -16.31 50.34
C GLY A 585 36.47 -15.25 51.38
N TYR A 586 35.76 -14.20 50.97
CA TYR A 586 35.29 -13.11 51.83
C TYR A 586 33.75 -13.00 51.78
N CYS A 587 33.15 -12.66 52.90
CA CYS A 587 31.73 -12.40 53.09
C CYS A 587 31.50 -10.94 53.48
N CYS A 588 30.40 -10.40 52.99
CA CYS A 588 29.97 -9.08 53.39
C CYS A 588 29.35 -9.14 54.78
N ILE A 589 30.09 -8.69 55.78
CA ILE A 589 29.60 -8.66 57.16
C ILE A 589 29.17 -7.23 57.49
N VAL A 590 27.95 -7.11 58.00
CA VAL A 590 27.41 -5.83 58.48
C VAL A 590 28.19 -5.41 59.71
N GLY A 591 28.93 -4.31 59.63
CA GLY A 591 29.60 -3.71 60.78
C GLY A 591 28.63 -2.84 61.59
N ASN A 592 27.84 -2.02 60.89
CA ASN A 592 26.69 -1.28 61.41
C ASN A 592 25.74 -0.90 60.27
N GLU A 593 24.66 -0.19 60.58
CA GLU A 593 23.60 0.19 59.63
C GLU A 593 24.09 1.04 58.44
N TRP A 594 25.21 1.76 58.58
CA TRP A 594 25.80 2.60 57.53
C TRP A 594 26.98 1.95 56.81
N TYR A 595 27.48 0.82 57.30
CA TYR A 595 28.71 0.21 56.77
C TYR A 595 28.78 -1.31 56.97
N SER A 596 28.97 -2.02 55.85
CA SER A 596 29.27 -3.45 55.79
C SER A 596 30.59 -3.66 55.04
N GLN A 597 31.42 -4.61 55.48
CA GLN A 597 32.76 -4.84 54.92
C GLN A 597 32.99 -6.30 54.54
N CYS A 598 33.77 -6.49 53.46
CA CYS A 598 34.26 -7.79 53.06
C CYS A 598 35.33 -8.31 54.02
N VAL A 599 34.99 -9.35 54.78
CA VAL A 599 35.92 -10.06 55.69
C VAL A 599 35.90 -11.56 55.39
N PRO A 600 36.97 -12.32 55.64
CA PRO A 600 37.01 -13.75 55.25
C PRO A 600 35.86 -14.60 55.88
N GLY A 601 35.06 -15.37 55.10
CA GLY A 601 33.93 -16.20 55.62
C GLY A 601 32.96 -16.84 54.58
N THR A 602 31.85 -17.52 55.00
CA THR A 602 30.75 -18.11 54.15
C THR A 602 29.32 -17.87 54.75
N CYS A 603 28.23 -17.62 53.96
CA CYS A 603 26.87 -17.16 54.44
C CYS A 603 25.61 -17.92 53.86
N THR A 604 24.42 -17.94 54.54
CA THR A 604 23.13 -18.63 54.11
C THR A 604 21.76 -17.99 54.58
N GLY A 605 20.69 -17.91 53.74
CA GLY A 605 19.20 -17.85 54.09
C GLY A 605 18.23 -16.72 53.53
N ASN A 606 16.92 -17.00 53.22
CA ASN A 606 15.84 -16.10 52.59
C ASN A 606 14.34 -16.33 53.11
N PRO A 607 13.32 -15.39 52.99
CA PRO A 607 11.84 -15.64 53.16
C PRO A 607 10.75 -14.82 52.28
N PRO A 608 9.38 -15.03 52.38
CA PRO A 608 8.28 -14.91 51.33
C PRO A 608 7.08 -13.87 51.47
N GLY A 609 6.08 -13.85 50.51
CA GLY A 609 5.02 -12.80 50.18
C GLY A 609 3.48 -12.98 50.48
N THR A 610 2.50 -12.36 49.73
CA THR A 610 0.98 -12.57 49.76
C THR A 610 0.07 -11.78 48.73
N THR A 611 -1.24 -12.13 48.60
CA THR A 611 -2.26 -12.01 47.47
C THR A 611 -3.52 -11.10 47.73
N VAL A 612 -4.44 -10.80 46.74
CA VAL A 612 -5.98 -10.94 46.74
C VAL A 612 -6.84 -10.09 45.70
N THR A 613 -7.63 -10.81 44.85
CA THR A 613 -9.02 -10.75 44.22
C THR A 613 -9.93 -9.53 43.78
N THR A 614 -10.82 -9.85 42.80
CA THR A 614 -11.76 -9.11 41.88
C THR A 614 -13.30 -9.19 42.16
N SER A 615 -14.16 -8.48 41.37
CA SER A 615 -15.63 -8.70 41.20
C SER A 615 -16.25 -8.12 39.89
N THR A 616 -17.29 -8.75 39.33
CA THR A 616 -17.91 -8.62 37.97
C THR A 616 -19.45 -8.38 37.92
N ARG A 617 -19.99 -7.94 36.76
CA ARG A 617 -21.27 -8.29 36.01
C ARG A 617 -21.91 -7.07 35.30
N ALA A 618 -22.72 -7.10 34.22
CA ALA A 618 -23.24 -8.09 33.24
C ALA A 618 -24.03 -7.37 32.10
N SER A 619 -24.32 -8.12 31.02
CA SER A 619 -24.87 -7.85 29.66
C SER A 619 -26.39 -7.56 29.47
N THR A 620 -26.78 -7.07 28.26
CA THR A 620 -27.86 -7.66 27.38
C THR A 620 -28.01 -7.05 25.95
N SER A 621 -27.84 -7.90 24.91
CA SER A 621 -28.58 -8.17 23.63
C SER A 621 -29.14 -7.11 22.61
N THR A 622 -28.51 -7.07 21.41
CA THR A 622 -28.94 -7.20 19.97
C THR A 622 -30.25 -6.62 19.34
N SER A 623 -30.13 -5.89 18.19
CA SER A 623 -30.64 -6.26 16.82
C SER A 623 -30.49 -5.14 15.74
N GLY A 624 -30.11 -5.50 14.49
CA GLY A 624 -30.58 -4.86 13.22
C GLY A 624 -29.59 -3.99 12.40
N GLY A 625 -29.24 -4.41 11.18
CA GLY A 625 -28.35 -3.70 10.23
C GLY A 625 -28.98 -2.49 9.54
N VAL A 626 -28.18 -1.42 9.33
CA VAL A 626 -28.64 -0.10 8.86
C VAL A 626 -27.76 0.39 7.70
N ALA A 627 -28.40 0.85 6.62
CA ALA A 627 -27.76 1.55 5.49
C ALA A 627 -27.07 2.87 5.95
N PRO A 628 -26.06 3.39 5.22
CA PRO A 628 -25.34 4.60 5.65
C PRO A 628 -26.31 5.78 5.82
N THR A 629 -26.28 6.42 7.00
CA THR A 629 -27.17 7.53 7.36
C THR A 629 -26.68 8.90 6.85
N GLN A 630 -25.52 8.95 6.20
CA GLN A 630 -24.84 10.18 5.80
C GLN A 630 -25.23 10.64 4.38
N SER A 631 -25.27 11.96 4.17
CA SER A 631 -25.56 12.60 2.88
C SER A 631 -24.35 13.32 2.30
N PHE A 632 -24.21 13.34 0.98
CA PHE A 632 -23.25 14.17 0.26
C PHE A 632 -23.95 15.36 -0.43
N THR A 633 -23.15 16.37 -0.78
CA THR A 633 -23.60 17.60 -1.45
C THR A 633 -23.04 17.66 -2.87
N ASN A 634 -23.87 18.03 -3.84
CA ASN A 634 -23.43 18.33 -5.20
C ASN A 634 -22.84 19.75 -5.30
N PRO A 635 -21.81 19.99 -6.14
CA PRO A 635 -21.11 19.01 -7.00
C PRO A 635 -20.20 18.08 -6.18
N VAL A 636 -19.98 16.85 -6.65
CA VAL A 636 -19.12 15.89 -5.94
C VAL A 636 -17.64 16.29 -5.97
N LEU A 637 -17.24 17.01 -7.02
CA LEU A 637 -15.92 17.63 -7.14
C LEU A 637 -16.06 18.95 -7.92
N TRP A 638 -15.55 20.05 -7.37
CA TRP A 638 -15.68 21.37 -7.98
C TRP A 638 -14.47 21.75 -8.84
N GLU A 639 -14.15 20.92 -9.82
CA GLU A 639 -13.06 21.13 -10.79
C GLU A 639 -13.51 20.79 -12.21
N ASP A 640 -12.93 21.46 -13.21
CA ASP A 640 -13.26 21.28 -14.64
C ASP A 640 -12.86 19.89 -15.16
N LEU A 641 -13.79 18.95 -15.09
CA LEU A 641 -13.64 17.53 -15.42
C LEU A 641 -14.79 17.12 -16.33
N ALA A 642 -14.74 17.56 -17.58
CA ALA A 642 -15.84 17.34 -18.49
C ALA A 642 -15.84 15.95 -19.16
N ASP A 643 -16.94 15.66 -19.86
CA ASP A 643 -17.06 14.53 -20.77
C ASP A 643 -16.75 13.18 -20.08
N ASN A 644 -17.20 13.05 -18.83
CA ASN A 644 -16.81 11.95 -17.96
C ASN A 644 -17.17 10.58 -18.53
N ASP A 645 -16.30 9.59 -18.32
CA ASP A 645 -16.64 8.18 -18.42
C ASP A 645 -16.30 7.48 -17.10
N VAL A 646 -17.34 7.09 -16.37
CA VAL A 646 -17.26 6.47 -15.05
C VAL A 646 -17.66 5.00 -15.12
N PHE A 647 -16.82 4.13 -14.53
CA PHE A 647 -17.10 2.70 -14.41
C PHE A 647 -16.52 2.14 -13.12
N ARG A 648 -16.99 0.94 -12.74
CA ARG A 648 -16.58 0.24 -11.53
C ARG A 648 -15.77 -1.02 -11.86
N VAL A 649 -14.71 -1.27 -11.10
CA VAL A 649 -13.97 -2.54 -11.07
C VAL A 649 -13.95 -3.02 -9.63
N GLY A 650 -14.76 -4.03 -9.30
CA GLY A 650 -14.94 -4.46 -7.91
C GLY A 650 -15.61 -3.38 -7.05
N SER A 651 -14.91 -2.87 -6.04
CA SER A 651 -15.37 -1.79 -5.15
C SER A 651 -14.79 -0.42 -5.53
N ASP A 652 -13.94 -0.36 -6.55
CA ASP A 652 -13.29 0.88 -6.96
C ASP A 652 -13.98 1.47 -8.19
N TYR A 653 -14.09 2.78 -8.20
CA TYR A 653 -14.64 3.56 -9.28
C TYR A 653 -13.53 4.33 -9.97
N TYR A 654 -13.58 4.37 -11.29
CA TYR A 654 -12.65 5.12 -12.12
C TYR A 654 -13.40 6.12 -12.96
N TYR A 655 -12.76 7.26 -13.19
CA TYR A 655 -13.26 8.38 -13.95
C TYR A 655 -12.19 8.82 -14.93
N THR A 656 -12.56 9.03 -16.19
CA THR A 656 -11.71 9.77 -17.13
C THR A 656 -12.43 10.99 -17.71
N SER A 657 -11.69 12.04 -18.06
CA SER A 657 -12.22 13.31 -18.57
C SER A 657 -11.56 13.72 -19.88
N SER A 658 -12.17 14.66 -20.60
CA SER A 658 -11.51 15.35 -21.71
C SER A 658 -10.53 16.43 -21.22
N THR A 659 -9.53 16.76 -22.04
CA THR A 659 -8.49 17.77 -21.73
C THR A 659 -8.03 18.60 -22.92
N MET A 660 -8.57 18.35 -24.11
CA MET A 660 -8.20 19.04 -25.34
C MET A 660 -6.67 19.00 -25.57
N HIS A 661 -5.99 20.14 -25.44
CA HIS A 661 -4.57 20.31 -25.72
C HIS A 661 -3.69 20.29 -24.47
N TYR A 662 -4.25 20.05 -23.28
CA TYR A 662 -3.45 19.88 -22.07
C TYR A 662 -2.74 18.53 -22.07
N SER A 663 -1.48 18.52 -21.63
CA SER A 663 -0.56 17.38 -21.67
C SER A 663 0.09 17.15 -20.29
N PRO A 664 0.09 15.95 -19.69
CA PRO A 664 -0.58 14.75 -20.17
C PRO A 664 -2.11 14.96 -20.25
N GLY A 665 -2.76 14.14 -21.08
CA GLY A 665 -4.17 14.25 -21.38
C GLY A 665 -4.98 13.04 -20.89
N ALA A 666 -6.30 13.20 -20.83
CA ALA A 666 -7.22 12.20 -20.30
C ALA A 666 -6.87 11.77 -18.86
N PRO A 667 -7.08 12.64 -17.84
CA PRO A 667 -6.82 12.30 -16.45
C PRO A 667 -7.64 11.08 -16.05
N VAL A 668 -7.10 10.34 -15.10
CA VAL A 668 -7.73 9.19 -14.46
C VAL A 668 -7.86 9.52 -12.98
N LEU A 669 -9.10 9.50 -12.49
CA LEU A 669 -9.40 9.66 -11.07
C LEU A 669 -9.95 8.36 -10.50
N HIS A 670 -9.76 8.19 -9.20
CA HIS A 670 -10.19 7.02 -8.43
C HIS A 670 -11.08 7.44 -7.26
N SER A 671 -12.06 6.61 -6.94
CA SER A 671 -12.95 6.76 -5.79
C SER A 671 -13.39 5.39 -5.26
N ARG A 672 -13.76 5.35 -3.98
CA ARG A 672 -14.43 4.18 -3.37
C ARG A 672 -15.90 4.42 -3.03
N ASP A 673 -16.39 5.64 -3.22
CA ASP A 673 -17.76 6.03 -2.85
C ASP A 673 -18.50 6.88 -3.89
N LEU A 674 -17.90 7.08 -5.07
CA LEU A 674 -18.36 7.96 -6.17
C LEU A 674 -18.44 9.44 -5.84
N VAL A 675 -18.07 9.86 -4.63
CA VAL A 675 -18.21 11.23 -4.14
C VAL A 675 -16.82 11.84 -3.91
N ASN A 676 -15.97 11.16 -3.15
CA ASN A 676 -14.61 11.59 -2.88
C ASN A 676 -13.70 11.04 -3.98
N TRP A 677 -12.98 11.92 -4.68
CA TRP A 677 -12.16 11.55 -5.84
C TRP A 677 -10.72 12.04 -5.69
N GLU A 678 -9.76 11.21 -6.09
CA GLU A 678 -8.35 11.56 -6.17
C GLU A 678 -7.78 11.34 -7.58
N TYR A 679 -6.82 12.15 -7.99
CA TYR A 679 -6.09 11.96 -9.25
C TYR A 679 -5.08 10.83 -9.11
N VAL A 680 -5.10 9.86 -10.02
CA VAL A 680 -4.17 8.72 -9.99
C VAL A 680 -3.24 8.65 -11.20
N GLY A 681 -3.59 9.30 -12.32
CA GLY A 681 -2.74 9.31 -13.53
C GLY A 681 -3.41 9.93 -14.74
N HIS A 682 -2.86 9.65 -15.93
CA HIS A 682 -3.37 10.10 -17.22
C HIS A 682 -3.22 9.01 -18.27
N ALA A 683 -4.29 8.76 -19.03
CA ALA A 683 -4.29 7.72 -20.07
C ALA A 683 -3.44 8.10 -21.30
N VAL A 684 -3.24 9.39 -21.56
CA VAL A 684 -2.42 9.89 -22.66
C VAL A 684 -1.21 10.67 -22.11
N PRO A 685 -0.04 10.03 -21.94
CA PRO A 685 1.10 10.67 -21.30
C PRO A 685 1.70 11.82 -22.14
N THR A 686 1.60 11.74 -23.47
CA THR A 686 2.08 12.76 -24.41
C THR A 686 1.12 12.86 -25.58
N LEU A 687 0.80 14.08 -26.04
CA LEU A 687 -0.08 14.32 -27.18
C LEU A 687 0.67 14.18 -28.52
N ASP A 688 1.04 12.96 -28.88
CA ASP A 688 1.90 12.70 -30.06
C ASP A 688 1.09 12.52 -31.36
N TRP A 689 0.41 13.58 -31.77
CA TRP A 689 -0.48 13.58 -32.95
C TRP A 689 -0.14 14.64 -34.00
N GLY A 690 0.97 15.36 -33.81
CA GLY A 690 1.47 16.35 -34.75
C GLY A 690 2.12 17.55 -34.06
N SER A 691 2.91 18.30 -34.84
CA SER A 691 3.73 19.43 -34.33
C SER A 691 2.91 20.54 -33.65
N LYS A 692 1.63 20.72 -34.03
CA LYS A 692 0.75 21.71 -33.40
C LYS A 692 0.53 21.47 -31.91
N TYR A 693 0.66 20.22 -31.42
CA TYR A 693 0.58 19.88 -30.00
C TYR A 693 1.86 20.18 -29.22
N ASN A 694 2.96 20.51 -29.90
CA ASN A 694 4.22 20.93 -29.28
C ASN A 694 4.35 22.45 -29.20
N LEU A 695 3.33 23.21 -29.65
CA LEU A 695 3.34 24.66 -29.73
C LEU A 695 4.55 25.21 -30.53
N ASN A 696 4.95 24.49 -31.58
CA ASN A 696 6.10 24.80 -32.41
C ASN A 696 5.66 25.03 -33.86
N GLY A 697 5.67 26.28 -34.31
CA GLY A 697 5.23 26.70 -35.65
C GLY A 697 3.72 26.60 -35.91
N ALA A 698 2.98 25.89 -35.06
CA ALA A 698 1.53 25.75 -35.06
C ALA A 698 1.02 25.54 -33.63
N ARG A 699 -0.30 25.60 -33.44
CA ARG A 699 -0.97 25.50 -32.13
C ARG A 699 -2.26 24.67 -32.21
N ALA A 700 -2.59 24.01 -31.11
CA ALA A 700 -3.69 23.06 -30.99
C ALA A 700 -4.76 23.49 -29.98
N TYR A 701 -4.85 24.76 -29.62
CA TYR A 701 -5.92 25.26 -28.74
C TYR A 701 -7.30 24.76 -29.19
N VAL A 702 -8.05 24.21 -28.24
CA VAL A 702 -9.37 23.55 -28.38
C VAL A 702 -9.41 22.29 -29.27
N ASN A 703 -8.28 21.85 -29.82
CA ASN A 703 -8.12 20.54 -30.45
C ASN A 703 -7.64 19.49 -29.42
N GLY A 704 -7.41 18.26 -29.86
CA GLY A 704 -6.88 17.17 -29.04
C GLY A 704 -7.99 16.28 -28.48
N ILE A 705 -7.97 16.04 -27.18
CA ILE A 705 -8.83 15.07 -26.51
C ILE A 705 -10.21 15.66 -26.23
N TRP A 706 -11.19 15.25 -27.02
CA TRP A 706 -12.63 15.51 -26.81
C TRP A 706 -13.26 14.33 -26.05
N ALA A 707 -14.61 14.23 -26.02
CA ALA A 707 -15.29 13.15 -25.32
C ALA A 707 -14.78 11.77 -25.80
N SER A 708 -14.26 11.03 -24.84
CA SER A 708 -13.55 9.76 -25.02
C SER A 708 -14.13 8.71 -24.06
N THR A 709 -13.58 7.50 -24.05
CA THR A 709 -14.07 6.41 -23.20
C THR A 709 -12.94 5.56 -22.65
N MET A 710 -13.16 4.99 -21.46
CA MET A 710 -12.22 4.10 -20.80
C MET A 710 -12.96 2.92 -20.17
N ARG A 711 -12.44 1.70 -20.30
CA ARG A 711 -12.94 0.50 -19.61
C ARG A 711 -11.81 -0.42 -19.22
N TYR A 712 -12.05 -1.19 -18.16
CA TYR A 712 -11.18 -2.30 -17.76
C TYR A 712 -11.66 -3.61 -18.38
N ARG A 713 -10.75 -4.33 -19.02
CA ARG A 713 -10.99 -5.63 -19.63
C ARG A 713 -10.50 -6.73 -18.70
N ARG A 714 -11.44 -7.49 -18.15
CA ARG A 714 -11.14 -8.53 -17.15
C ARG A 714 -10.32 -9.69 -17.72
N SER A 715 -10.54 -10.07 -18.97
CA SER A 715 -9.91 -11.24 -19.59
C SER A 715 -8.40 -11.13 -19.72
N ASN A 716 -7.87 -9.91 -19.81
CA ASN A 716 -6.43 -9.67 -19.95
C ASN A 716 -5.86 -8.70 -18.90
N GLY A 717 -6.68 -8.22 -17.97
CA GLY A 717 -6.24 -7.31 -16.91
C GLY A 717 -5.80 -5.92 -17.39
N LEU A 718 -6.23 -5.48 -18.57
CA LEU A 718 -5.85 -4.17 -19.12
C LEU A 718 -6.98 -3.16 -19.04
N TYR A 719 -6.62 -1.93 -18.69
CA TYR A 719 -7.40 -0.75 -18.97
C TYR A 719 -7.19 -0.34 -20.43
N TYR A 720 -8.27 0.01 -21.10
CA TYR A 720 -8.30 0.56 -22.45
C TYR A 720 -8.90 1.95 -22.38
N TRP A 721 -8.19 2.92 -22.91
CA TRP A 721 -8.70 4.26 -23.19
C TRP A 721 -8.73 4.45 -24.71
N LEU A 722 -9.80 5.04 -25.24
CA LEU A 722 -9.84 5.42 -26.65
C LEU A 722 -10.56 6.75 -26.87
N GLY A 723 -10.04 7.52 -27.82
CA GLY A 723 -10.58 8.83 -28.18
C GLY A 723 -10.30 9.20 -29.63
N CYS A 724 -11.26 9.83 -30.29
CA CYS A 724 -11.04 10.44 -31.60
C CYS A 724 -10.27 11.76 -31.43
N ILE A 725 -9.19 11.89 -32.19
CA ILE A 725 -8.34 13.08 -32.21
C ILE A 725 -8.48 13.78 -33.55
N ASP A 726 -8.64 15.10 -33.50
CA ASP A 726 -8.70 16.00 -34.67
C ASP A 726 -9.77 15.61 -35.70
N PHE A 727 -10.86 14.98 -35.26
CA PHE A 727 -11.93 14.47 -36.12
C PHE A 727 -11.43 13.50 -37.21
N GLY A 728 -10.23 12.95 -37.03
CA GLY A 728 -9.54 12.17 -38.06
C GLY A 728 -9.42 10.70 -37.71
N SER A 729 -8.80 10.36 -36.57
CA SER A 729 -8.52 8.97 -36.19
C SER A 729 -8.75 8.74 -34.71
N THR A 730 -9.11 7.50 -34.37
CA THR A 730 -9.26 7.05 -32.98
C THR A 730 -7.96 6.43 -32.50
N TYR A 731 -7.43 6.94 -31.40
CA TYR A 731 -6.24 6.41 -30.74
C TYR A 731 -6.64 5.56 -29.56
N ILE A 732 -5.90 4.48 -29.32
CA ILE A 732 -6.20 3.51 -28.27
C ILE A 732 -4.96 3.36 -27.40
N TYR A 733 -5.09 3.67 -26.12
CA TYR A 733 -4.04 3.51 -25.11
C TYR A 733 -4.42 2.41 -24.14
N THR A 734 -3.43 1.65 -23.69
CA THR A 734 -3.63 0.59 -22.71
C THR A 734 -2.67 0.70 -21.53
N SER A 735 -3.08 0.17 -20.39
CA SER A 735 -2.23 0.00 -19.20
C SER A 735 -2.72 -1.16 -18.35
N THR A 736 -1.82 -1.81 -17.61
CA THR A 736 -2.16 -2.76 -16.54
C THR A 736 -2.61 -2.07 -15.25
N SER A 737 -2.39 -0.75 -15.14
CA SER A 737 -2.77 0.05 -13.97
C SER A 737 -3.48 1.34 -14.39
N PRO A 738 -4.51 1.79 -13.68
CA PRO A 738 -5.15 3.08 -13.96
C PRO A 738 -4.20 4.26 -13.75
N SER A 739 -3.19 4.14 -12.88
CA SER A 739 -2.14 5.15 -12.68
C SER A 739 -1.09 5.17 -13.80
N GLY A 740 -1.16 4.23 -14.73
CA GLY A 740 -0.13 4.00 -15.74
C GLY A 740 1.02 3.12 -15.26
N PRO A 741 2.07 2.97 -16.09
CA PRO A 741 2.29 3.70 -17.32
C PRO A 741 1.31 3.30 -18.43
N TRP A 742 0.82 4.29 -19.18
CA TRP A 742 -0.02 4.08 -20.36
C TRP A 742 0.79 4.07 -21.65
N ARG A 743 0.38 3.24 -22.62
CA ARG A 743 1.08 3.04 -23.89
C ARG A 743 0.09 3.05 -25.05
N LEU A 744 0.52 3.59 -26.20
CA LEU A 744 -0.27 3.53 -27.42
C LEU A 744 -0.34 2.08 -27.89
N GLY A 745 -1.53 1.49 -27.86
CA GLY A 745 -1.79 0.12 -28.32
C GLY A 745 -2.21 0.03 -29.79
N GLY A 746 -2.92 1.06 -30.30
CA GLY A 746 -3.39 1.04 -31.69
C GLY A 746 -3.98 2.34 -32.18
N ARG A 747 -4.22 2.40 -33.49
CA ARG A 747 -4.87 3.52 -34.18
C ARG A 747 -5.88 3.00 -35.21
N ILE A 748 -7.09 3.52 -35.14
CA ILE A 748 -8.17 3.25 -36.10
C ILE A 748 -8.38 4.50 -36.97
N ASN A 749 -8.41 4.32 -38.29
CA ASN A 749 -8.55 5.43 -39.26
C ASN A 749 -9.94 6.08 -39.27
N THR A 750 -10.93 5.44 -38.66
CA THR A 750 -12.26 6.02 -38.44
C THR A 750 -12.26 6.84 -37.15
N CYS A 751 -12.78 8.06 -37.21
CA CYS A 751 -13.04 8.87 -36.02
C CYS A 751 -14.30 8.37 -35.30
N TYR A 752 -14.11 7.80 -34.12
CA TYR A 752 -15.20 7.54 -33.18
C TYR A 752 -15.43 8.80 -32.35
N TYR A 753 -16.08 9.78 -32.98
CA TYR A 753 -16.47 11.03 -32.32
C TYR A 753 -17.43 10.72 -31.16
N ASP A 754 -17.15 11.27 -29.98
CA ASP A 754 -17.93 11.07 -28.76
C ASP A 754 -18.17 9.60 -28.40
N ALA A 755 -17.06 8.84 -28.35
CA ALA A 755 -17.09 7.40 -28.18
C ALA A 755 -17.53 6.95 -26.78
N GLY A 756 -18.21 5.80 -26.73
CA GLY A 756 -18.53 5.03 -25.53
C GLY A 756 -18.27 3.54 -25.75
N MET A 757 -17.34 2.97 -24.99
CA MET A 757 -16.90 1.58 -25.12
C MET A 757 -17.71 0.65 -24.21
N LEU A 758 -18.09 -0.49 -24.77
CA LEU A 758 -18.60 -1.65 -24.05
C LEU A 758 -17.65 -2.82 -24.31
N ILE A 759 -17.14 -3.41 -23.24
CA ILE A 759 -16.55 -4.74 -23.27
C ILE A 759 -17.67 -5.67 -22.85
N ASP A 760 -18.20 -6.42 -23.80
CA ASP A 760 -19.38 -7.27 -23.60
C ASP A 760 -19.03 -8.51 -22.74
N ASP A 761 -20.06 -9.21 -22.24
CA ASP A 761 -19.91 -10.39 -21.40
C ASP A 761 -19.15 -11.54 -22.09
N ASP A 762 -19.18 -11.57 -23.43
CA ASP A 762 -18.43 -12.51 -24.27
C ASP A 762 -17.02 -12.00 -24.65
N ASP A 763 -16.59 -10.91 -24.00
CA ASP A 763 -15.32 -10.22 -24.20
C ASP A 763 -15.16 -9.52 -25.57
N THR A 764 -16.23 -9.43 -26.37
CA THR A 764 -16.24 -8.62 -27.59
C THR A 764 -16.25 -7.14 -27.24
N ILE A 765 -15.38 -6.36 -27.90
CA ILE A 765 -15.32 -4.92 -27.71
C ILE A 765 -16.19 -4.22 -28.77
N TYR A 766 -17.16 -3.44 -28.28
CA TYR A 766 -17.97 -2.56 -29.08
C TYR A 766 -17.75 -1.10 -28.69
N VAL A 767 -17.86 -0.20 -29.67
CA VAL A 767 -17.77 1.25 -29.44
C VAL A 767 -18.96 1.93 -30.11
N ALA A 768 -19.82 2.55 -29.31
CA ALA A 768 -20.87 3.45 -29.81
C ALA A 768 -20.28 4.85 -30.02
N TYR A 769 -20.61 5.51 -31.13
CA TYR A 769 -20.06 6.83 -31.47
C TYR A 769 -20.95 7.57 -32.48
N GLY A 770 -20.69 8.86 -32.65
CA GLY A 770 -21.32 9.72 -33.65
C GLY A 770 -22.15 10.85 -33.05
N ASN A 771 -22.59 11.75 -33.92
CA ASN A 771 -23.47 12.86 -33.60
C ASN A 771 -24.68 12.82 -34.53
N SER A 772 -25.87 12.67 -33.95
CA SER A 772 -27.18 12.55 -34.61
C SER A 772 -27.37 11.29 -35.48
N GLN A 773 -26.32 10.80 -36.13
CA GLN A 773 -26.20 9.47 -36.73
C GLN A 773 -25.30 8.62 -35.84
N ILE A 774 -25.90 7.74 -35.07
CA ILE A 774 -25.20 6.94 -34.06
C ILE A 774 -24.84 5.61 -34.68
N SER A 775 -23.56 5.27 -34.61
CA SER A 775 -22.99 4.03 -35.10
C SER A 775 -22.43 3.20 -33.96
N VAL A 776 -22.37 1.89 -34.17
CA VAL A 776 -21.67 0.96 -33.27
C VAL A 776 -20.64 0.20 -34.08
N ALA A 777 -19.37 0.38 -33.73
CA ALA A 777 -18.26 -0.42 -34.24
C ALA A 777 -18.06 -1.67 -33.39
N ARG A 778 -17.66 -2.77 -34.03
CA ARG A 778 -17.10 -3.96 -33.38
C ARG A 778 -15.61 -3.99 -33.67
N LEU A 779 -14.80 -4.14 -32.61
CA LEU A 779 -13.35 -4.19 -32.74
C LEU A 779 -12.83 -5.63 -32.87
N SER A 780 -11.58 -5.77 -33.27
CA SER A 780 -10.83 -7.03 -33.25
C SER A 780 -10.65 -7.53 -31.82
N ALA A 781 -10.32 -8.82 -31.67
CA ALA A 781 -10.19 -9.44 -30.36
C ALA A 781 -9.13 -8.79 -29.45
N ASP A 782 -8.08 -8.16 -30.03
CA ASP A 782 -7.08 -7.38 -29.30
C ASP A 782 -7.54 -5.96 -28.94
N GLY A 783 -8.62 -5.49 -29.58
CA GLY A 783 -9.19 -4.16 -29.42
C GLY A 783 -8.56 -3.08 -30.30
N PHE A 784 -7.65 -3.40 -31.22
CA PHE A 784 -6.84 -2.39 -31.92
C PHE A 784 -7.27 -2.05 -33.36
N SER A 785 -8.20 -2.80 -33.94
CA SER A 785 -8.69 -2.59 -35.31
C SER A 785 -10.22 -2.67 -35.39
N GLN A 786 -10.81 -1.95 -36.35
CA GLN A 786 -12.25 -2.06 -36.64
C GLN A 786 -12.52 -3.31 -37.48
N VAL A 787 -13.41 -4.19 -37.02
CA VAL A 787 -13.88 -5.36 -37.77
C VAL A 787 -15.15 -5.04 -38.56
N SER A 788 -16.10 -4.34 -37.94
CA SER A 788 -17.31 -3.86 -38.60
C SER A 788 -17.79 -2.57 -37.97
N THR A 789 -18.60 -1.80 -38.69
CA THR A 789 -19.35 -0.67 -38.14
C THR A 789 -20.72 -0.61 -38.79
N GLN A 790 -21.73 -0.25 -38.00
CA GLN A 790 -23.12 -0.16 -38.44
C GLN A 790 -23.74 1.10 -37.85
N GLN A 791 -24.40 1.91 -38.67
CA GLN A 791 -25.28 2.96 -38.17
C GLN A 791 -26.51 2.28 -37.56
N VAL A 792 -26.72 2.51 -36.26
CA VAL A 792 -27.77 1.83 -35.47
C VAL A 792 -28.96 2.72 -35.17
N PHE A 793 -28.78 4.04 -35.16
CA PHE A 793 -29.84 4.98 -34.79
C PHE A 793 -29.65 6.33 -35.48
N THR A 794 -30.75 6.90 -35.96
CA THR A 794 -30.80 8.28 -36.45
C THR A 794 -31.70 9.07 -35.53
N THR A 795 -31.19 10.16 -34.99
CA THR A 795 -31.94 10.98 -34.05
C THR A 795 -33.13 11.65 -34.74
N PRO A 796 -34.35 11.50 -34.23
CA PRO A 796 -35.51 12.24 -34.72
C PRO A 796 -35.29 13.75 -34.65
N SER A 797 -35.70 14.48 -35.68
CA SER A 797 -35.61 15.95 -35.72
C SER A 797 -36.31 16.65 -34.56
N SER A 798 -37.33 16.01 -33.96
CA SER A 798 -38.04 16.49 -32.78
C SER A 798 -37.19 16.52 -31.51
N ILE A 799 -36.15 15.68 -31.42
CA ILE A 799 -35.18 15.67 -30.31
C ILE A 799 -34.04 16.65 -30.61
N GLY A 800 -33.58 16.70 -31.86
CA GLY A 800 -32.44 17.52 -32.29
C GLY A 800 -31.17 16.68 -32.35
N THR A 801 -30.06 17.22 -31.88
CA THR A 801 -28.76 16.51 -31.86
C THR A 801 -28.65 15.60 -30.65
N LEU A 802 -28.15 14.38 -30.85
CA LEU A 802 -27.64 13.52 -29.78
C LEU A 802 -26.17 13.17 -30.03
N GLU A 803 -25.35 13.28 -28.98
CA GLU A 803 -23.92 12.94 -28.99
C GLU A 803 -23.48 12.42 -27.58
N GLY A 804 -22.18 12.37 -27.29
CA GLY A 804 -21.65 11.95 -25.99
C GLY A 804 -22.00 10.51 -25.60
N ALA A 805 -21.80 9.54 -26.50
CA ALA A 805 -22.29 8.17 -26.30
C ALA A 805 -21.58 7.47 -25.12
N ARG A 806 -22.35 6.74 -24.31
CA ARG A 806 -21.87 5.74 -23.35
C ARG A 806 -22.60 4.43 -23.56
N PHE A 807 -21.86 3.32 -23.66
CA PHE A 807 -22.41 2.03 -24.04
C PHE A 807 -22.42 1.04 -22.87
N TYR A 808 -23.58 0.43 -22.62
CA TYR A 808 -23.81 -0.48 -21.51
C TYR A 808 -24.53 -1.75 -21.96
N LYS A 809 -24.34 -2.81 -21.18
CA LYS A 809 -25.20 -3.99 -21.21
C LYS A 809 -25.77 -4.21 -19.82
N ARG A 810 -27.07 -4.51 -19.75
CA ARG A 810 -27.78 -4.80 -18.51
C ARG A 810 -28.95 -5.75 -18.81
N ASN A 811 -29.04 -6.84 -18.05
CA ASN A 811 -30.13 -7.82 -18.16
C ASN A 811 -30.37 -8.30 -19.61
N GLY A 812 -29.28 -8.57 -20.35
CA GLY A 812 -29.33 -9.03 -21.74
C GLY A 812 -29.74 -7.97 -22.77
N GLN A 813 -29.93 -6.71 -22.36
CA GLN A 813 -30.17 -5.57 -23.26
C GLN A 813 -28.97 -4.64 -23.35
N TYR A 814 -28.80 -4.04 -24.53
CA TYR A 814 -27.77 -3.09 -24.87
C TYR A 814 -28.35 -1.68 -24.81
N TYR A 815 -27.63 -0.74 -24.18
CA TYR A 815 -28.10 0.62 -23.96
C TYR A 815 -27.06 1.64 -24.38
N ILE A 816 -27.44 2.61 -25.20
CA ILE A 816 -26.58 3.74 -25.57
C ILE A 816 -27.18 5.01 -24.97
N PHE A 817 -26.41 5.63 -24.07
CA PHE A 817 -26.78 6.82 -23.31
C PHE A 817 -26.12 8.05 -23.94
N MET A 818 -26.89 9.08 -24.24
CA MET A 818 -26.45 10.20 -25.08
C MET A 818 -27.02 11.52 -24.59
N THR A 819 -26.22 12.57 -24.69
CA THR A 819 -26.64 13.92 -24.37
C THR A 819 -27.38 14.55 -25.55
N ARG A 820 -28.34 15.41 -25.24
CA ARG A 820 -28.83 16.47 -26.13
C ARG A 820 -28.13 17.77 -25.69
N PRO A 821 -27.08 18.20 -26.40
CA PRO A 821 -26.27 19.35 -25.98
C PRO A 821 -27.11 20.64 -25.88
N ALA A 822 -27.10 21.37 -24.77
CA ALA A 822 -26.51 21.05 -23.46
C ALA A 822 -27.60 21.06 -22.37
N ASN A 823 -28.75 20.41 -22.65
CA ASN A 823 -29.91 20.47 -21.75
C ASN A 823 -30.76 19.21 -21.64
N GLY A 824 -30.35 18.09 -22.24
CA GLY A 824 -31.11 16.86 -22.15
C GLY A 824 -30.23 15.62 -22.16
N GLN A 825 -30.81 14.50 -21.74
CA GLN A 825 -30.16 13.20 -21.74
C GLN A 825 -31.17 12.15 -22.19
N TYR A 826 -30.77 11.32 -23.14
CA TYR A 826 -31.60 10.31 -23.78
C TYR A 826 -30.90 8.95 -23.75
N ILE A 827 -31.69 7.89 -23.82
CA ILE A 827 -31.19 6.53 -23.86
C ILE A 827 -31.95 5.72 -24.89
N ILE A 828 -31.23 4.99 -25.73
CA ILE A 828 -31.79 4.00 -26.66
C ILE A 828 -31.43 2.60 -26.16
N LYS A 829 -32.27 1.60 -26.45
CA LYS A 829 -32.00 0.21 -26.08
C LYS A 829 -32.29 -0.77 -27.20
N SER A 830 -31.62 -1.92 -27.18
CA SER A 830 -31.82 -3.03 -28.12
C SER A 830 -31.47 -4.38 -27.50
N SER A 831 -31.92 -5.48 -28.11
CA SER A 831 -31.47 -6.84 -27.83
C SER A 831 -30.22 -7.25 -28.62
N SER A 832 -29.70 -6.38 -29.50
CA SER A 832 -28.51 -6.60 -30.33
C SER A 832 -27.57 -5.39 -30.21
N PRO A 833 -26.24 -5.59 -30.17
CA PRO A 833 -25.30 -4.48 -30.04
C PRO A 833 -25.29 -3.58 -31.28
N GLN A 834 -25.54 -4.11 -32.49
CA GLN A 834 -25.40 -3.39 -33.76
C GLN A 834 -26.71 -3.24 -34.58
N SER A 835 -27.88 -3.54 -34.00
CA SER A 835 -29.17 -3.39 -34.71
C SER A 835 -30.33 -3.23 -33.73
N GLY A 836 -31.53 -2.85 -34.20
CA GLY A 836 -32.77 -2.93 -33.41
C GLY A 836 -33.07 -1.75 -32.47
N TYR A 837 -32.31 -0.66 -32.52
CA TYR A 837 -32.59 0.54 -31.74
C TYR A 837 -33.71 1.37 -32.39
N GLY A 838 -34.94 1.21 -31.89
CA GLY A 838 -36.14 1.78 -32.53
C GLY A 838 -36.62 3.13 -32.00
N SER A 839 -36.28 3.50 -30.76
CA SER A 839 -36.72 4.77 -30.15
C SER A 839 -35.79 5.22 -29.03
N ALA A 840 -35.74 6.54 -28.81
CA ALA A 840 -34.99 7.17 -27.72
C ALA A 840 -35.94 7.57 -26.58
N ASN A 841 -35.61 7.13 -25.36
CA ASN A 841 -36.31 7.50 -24.15
C ASN A 841 -35.63 8.72 -23.51
N GLN A 842 -36.42 9.71 -23.09
CA GLN A 842 -35.92 10.90 -22.39
C GLN A 842 -35.67 10.58 -20.92
N VAL A 843 -34.44 10.74 -20.44
CA VAL A 843 -34.07 10.58 -19.02
C VAL A 843 -34.15 11.92 -18.29
N LEU A 844 -33.74 13.01 -18.94
CA LEU A 844 -33.95 14.38 -18.47
C LEU A 844 -34.05 15.36 -19.63
N LEU A 845 -34.75 16.48 -19.40
CA LEU A 845 -34.76 17.64 -20.29
C LEU A 845 -35.02 18.92 -19.47
N ASN A 846 -34.14 19.91 -19.59
CA ASN A 846 -34.21 21.19 -18.85
C ASN A 846 -34.35 21.01 -17.32
N MET A 847 -33.75 19.95 -16.76
CA MET A 847 -33.82 19.69 -15.33
C MET A 847 -33.00 20.74 -14.56
N ARG A 848 -33.62 21.39 -13.57
CA ARG A 848 -32.93 22.40 -12.76
C ARG A 848 -31.69 21.81 -12.07
N SER A 849 -30.57 22.51 -12.18
CA SER A 849 -29.26 22.18 -11.59
C SER A 849 -29.26 22.22 -10.06
N PRO A 850 -28.41 21.42 -9.39
CA PRO A 850 -28.16 21.56 -7.95
C PRO A 850 -27.31 22.79 -7.61
N VAL A 851 -26.60 23.38 -8.58
CA VAL A 851 -25.76 24.57 -8.39
C VAL A 851 -26.42 25.77 -9.05
N SER A 852 -26.66 26.83 -8.28
CA SER A 852 -27.31 28.04 -8.78
C SER A 852 -26.43 28.76 -9.82
N GLY A 853 -27.04 29.19 -10.92
CA GLY A 853 -26.37 29.93 -12.00
C GLY A 853 -25.60 29.07 -12.99
N SER A 854 -25.50 27.76 -12.79
CA SER A 854 -24.90 26.84 -13.76
C SER A 854 -25.90 26.42 -14.85
N GLY A 855 -25.39 25.76 -15.89
CA GLY A 855 -26.19 25.05 -16.88
C GLY A 855 -26.91 23.82 -16.32
N ILE A 856 -27.56 23.07 -17.21
CA ILE A 856 -28.39 21.89 -16.91
C ILE A 856 -27.49 20.65 -16.78
N PRO A 857 -27.73 19.72 -15.82
CA PRO A 857 -27.03 18.45 -15.78
C PRO A 857 -27.26 17.65 -17.07
N HIS A 858 -26.19 17.26 -17.76
CA HIS A 858 -26.26 16.49 -19.01
C HIS A 858 -24.96 15.69 -19.24
N GLN A 859 -24.99 14.80 -20.23
CA GLN A 859 -23.87 13.91 -20.61
C GLN A 859 -23.33 13.11 -19.41
N GLY A 860 -22.19 12.44 -19.54
CA GLY A 860 -21.60 11.62 -18.48
C GLY A 860 -22.16 10.19 -18.42
N SER A 861 -21.97 9.51 -17.29
CA SER A 861 -22.08 8.06 -17.19
C SER A 861 -23.08 7.56 -16.16
N LEU A 862 -23.75 6.44 -16.51
CA LEU A 862 -24.41 5.56 -15.55
C LEU A 862 -23.38 4.60 -14.95
N VAL A 863 -23.46 4.37 -13.64
CA VAL A 863 -22.58 3.46 -12.90
C VAL A 863 -23.35 2.77 -11.78
N ASP A 864 -23.02 1.51 -11.52
CA ASP A 864 -23.63 0.70 -10.47
C ASP A 864 -22.74 0.61 -9.21
N THR A 865 -23.35 0.39 -8.06
CA THR A 865 -22.65 0.09 -6.80
C THR A 865 -22.49 -1.42 -6.61
N PRO A 866 -21.59 -1.88 -5.72
CA PRO A 866 -21.53 -3.30 -5.34
C PRO A 866 -22.87 -3.87 -4.85
N ASN A 867 -23.74 -3.03 -4.30
CA ASN A 867 -25.07 -3.41 -3.82
C ASN A 867 -26.13 -3.48 -4.94
N GLY A 868 -25.76 -3.15 -6.19
CA GLY A 868 -26.65 -3.16 -7.34
C GLY A 868 -27.48 -1.88 -7.54
N ASP A 869 -27.31 -0.88 -6.68
CA ASP A 869 -27.89 0.45 -6.88
C ASP A 869 -27.22 1.17 -8.06
N TRP A 870 -27.96 2.02 -8.76
CA TRP A 870 -27.44 2.76 -9.91
C TRP A 870 -27.41 4.24 -9.64
N TYR A 871 -26.41 4.90 -10.23
CA TYR A 871 -26.19 6.34 -10.13
C TYR A 871 -25.88 6.91 -11.50
N TYR A 872 -26.20 8.19 -11.68
CA TYR A 872 -25.88 8.98 -12.85
C TYR A 872 -24.91 10.09 -12.48
N MET A 873 -23.68 10.00 -12.98
CA MET A 873 -22.66 11.03 -12.90
C MET A 873 -22.73 11.92 -14.14
N ALA A 874 -23.51 12.99 -14.06
CA ALA A 874 -23.54 14.02 -15.11
C ALA A 874 -22.43 15.05 -14.89
N PHE A 875 -22.34 16.05 -15.76
CA PHE A 875 -21.71 17.32 -15.41
C PHE A 875 -22.65 18.50 -15.70
N ILE A 876 -22.31 19.66 -15.14
CA ILE A 876 -23.02 20.93 -15.34
C ILE A 876 -22.06 21.99 -15.89
N ASP A 877 -22.56 22.88 -16.76
CA ASP A 877 -21.79 24.00 -17.29
C ASP A 877 -21.68 25.11 -16.23
N SER A 878 -20.59 25.12 -15.47
CA SER A 878 -20.32 25.99 -14.32
C SER A 878 -19.31 27.11 -14.67
N TYR A 879 -19.43 27.73 -15.85
CA TYR A 879 -18.51 28.79 -16.27
C TYR A 879 -18.63 30.03 -15.37
N PRO A 880 -17.48 30.67 -15.01
CA PRO A 880 -16.17 30.55 -15.64
C PRO A 880 -15.29 29.39 -15.13
N GLY A 881 -15.72 28.65 -14.10
CA GLY A 881 -14.97 27.53 -13.52
C GLY A 881 -14.81 26.30 -14.41
N GLY A 882 -15.67 26.14 -15.43
CA GLY A 882 -15.63 25.00 -16.36
C GLY A 882 -16.82 24.06 -16.15
N ARG A 883 -16.65 22.78 -16.47
CA ARG A 883 -17.71 21.75 -16.43
C ARG A 883 -17.44 20.78 -15.29
N ILE A 884 -18.34 20.70 -14.31
CA ILE A 884 -18.09 20.01 -13.03
C ILE A 884 -19.06 18.85 -12.79
N PRO A 885 -18.62 17.72 -12.20
CA PRO A 885 -19.45 16.54 -12.01
C PRO A 885 -20.53 16.70 -10.93
N VAL A 886 -21.73 16.18 -11.22
CA VAL A 886 -22.86 16.09 -10.29
C VAL A 886 -23.43 14.67 -10.32
N LEU A 887 -23.86 14.17 -9.17
CA LEU A 887 -24.30 12.79 -8.97
C LEU A 887 -25.77 12.73 -8.51
N ALA A 888 -26.55 11.82 -9.09
CA ALA A 888 -27.90 11.52 -8.66
C ALA A 888 -28.20 10.00 -8.71
N PRO A 889 -29.01 9.45 -7.79
CA PRO A 889 -29.45 8.07 -7.84
C PRO A 889 -30.37 7.79 -9.03
N ILE A 890 -30.31 6.56 -9.54
CA ILE A 890 -31.11 6.04 -10.65
C ILE A 890 -31.96 4.87 -10.15
N THR A 891 -33.24 4.87 -10.53
CA THR A 891 -34.12 3.71 -10.46
C THR A 891 -34.39 3.18 -11.85
N TRP A 892 -34.62 1.87 -11.98
CA TRP A 892 -35.00 1.25 -13.24
C TRP A 892 -36.48 0.87 -13.22
N THR A 893 -37.22 1.25 -14.27
CA THR A 893 -38.60 0.79 -14.47
C THR A 893 -38.64 -0.70 -14.79
N SER A 894 -39.80 -1.33 -14.61
CA SER A 894 -39.98 -2.78 -14.87
C SER A 894 -39.73 -3.17 -16.33
N ASP A 895 -39.95 -2.24 -17.27
CA ASP A 895 -39.63 -2.40 -18.68
C ASP A 895 -38.18 -2.01 -19.04
N GLY A 896 -37.36 -1.68 -18.04
CA GLY A 896 -35.90 -1.55 -18.17
C GLY A 896 -35.42 -0.19 -18.64
N TRP A 897 -36.03 0.91 -18.21
CA TRP A 897 -35.55 2.28 -18.46
C TRP A 897 -35.07 2.96 -17.17
N PRO A 898 -33.95 3.72 -17.22
CA PRO A 898 -33.46 4.45 -16.06
C PRO A 898 -34.27 5.73 -15.85
N THR A 899 -34.51 6.07 -14.58
CA THR A 899 -35.19 7.30 -14.13
C THR A 899 -34.38 7.91 -13.00
N ILE A 900 -34.15 9.23 -13.07
CA ILE A 900 -33.44 9.98 -12.01
C ILE A 900 -34.35 10.13 -10.80
N GLN A 901 -33.82 9.84 -9.61
CA GLN A 901 -34.49 10.19 -8.37
C GLN A 901 -34.35 11.69 -8.12
N THR A 902 -35.44 12.44 -8.26
CA THR A 902 -35.43 13.90 -8.09
C THR A 902 -35.73 14.32 -6.66
N VAL A 903 -35.25 15.50 -6.27
CA VAL A 903 -35.61 16.17 -5.02
C VAL A 903 -36.41 17.43 -5.36
N GLY A 904 -37.71 17.43 -5.03
CA GLY A 904 -38.61 18.54 -5.38
C GLY A 904 -38.73 18.76 -6.90
N GLY A 905 -38.67 17.70 -7.70
CA GLY A 905 -38.76 17.76 -9.17
C GLY A 905 -37.49 18.28 -9.87
N ALA A 906 -36.38 18.42 -9.15
CA ALA A 906 -35.10 18.87 -9.67
C ALA A 906 -33.97 17.88 -9.32
N TRP A 907 -32.78 18.11 -9.89
CA TRP A 907 -31.57 17.44 -9.42
C TRP A 907 -31.28 17.88 -7.98
N GLY A 908 -31.08 16.92 -7.08
CA GLY A 908 -30.90 17.19 -5.66
C GLY A 908 -29.56 17.86 -5.36
N ALA A 909 -29.60 18.94 -4.58
CA ALA A 909 -28.40 19.52 -3.99
C ALA A 909 -27.71 18.53 -3.04
N ASN A 910 -28.51 17.69 -2.36
CA ASN A 910 -28.03 16.66 -1.44
C ASN A 910 -28.69 15.33 -1.77
N TYR A 911 -27.92 14.25 -1.68
CA TYR A 911 -28.40 12.87 -1.74
C TYR A 911 -27.71 12.05 -0.66
N ARG A 912 -28.21 10.84 -0.41
CA ARG A 912 -27.49 9.87 0.43
C ARG A 912 -26.25 9.38 -0.29
N TYR A 913 -25.19 9.11 0.48
CA TYR A 913 -23.99 8.49 -0.06
C TYR A 913 -24.31 7.16 -0.78
N PRO A 914 -23.66 6.87 -1.92
CA PRO A 914 -23.87 5.62 -2.66
C PRO A 914 -23.48 4.37 -1.90
N VAL A 915 -22.41 4.46 -1.12
CA VAL A 915 -21.86 3.43 -0.23
C VAL A 915 -21.25 4.15 0.99
N THR A 916 -20.67 3.40 1.93
CA THR A 916 -20.00 4.02 3.09
C THR A 916 -18.93 5.02 2.63
N PRO A 917 -18.96 6.28 3.10
CA PRO A 917 -17.97 7.29 2.73
C PRO A 917 -16.56 6.87 3.10
N VAL A 918 -15.59 7.17 2.24
CA VAL A 918 -14.16 6.95 2.49
C VAL A 918 -13.43 8.29 2.40
N SER A 919 -12.59 8.59 3.38
CA SER A 919 -11.73 9.78 3.30
C SER A 919 -10.59 9.51 2.32
N LEU A 920 -10.47 10.36 1.28
CA LEU A 920 -9.32 10.40 0.38
C LEU A 920 -8.54 11.71 0.57
N GLY A 921 -7.36 11.81 -0.03
CA GLY A 921 -6.53 13.02 0.02
C GLY A 921 -7.23 14.25 -0.58
N SER A 922 -6.87 15.44 -0.11
CA SER A 922 -7.42 16.70 -0.63
C SER A 922 -6.88 17.02 -2.04
N THR A 923 -7.71 17.56 -2.93
CA THR A 923 -7.26 18.10 -4.23
C THR A 923 -6.62 19.49 -4.10
N THR A 924 -6.77 20.11 -2.92
CA THR A 924 -6.16 21.37 -2.49
C THR A 924 -5.02 21.12 -1.49
N GLY A 925 -4.17 22.12 -1.28
CA GLY A 925 -3.02 22.03 -0.40
C GLY A 925 -1.74 22.57 -1.05
N ARG A 926 -0.63 22.42 -0.31
CA ARG A 926 0.70 22.86 -0.74
C ARG A 926 1.45 21.72 -1.43
N ASP A 927 1.91 21.98 -2.64
CA ASP A 927 2.77 21.11 -3.42
C ASP A 927 4.17 21.73 -3.52
N THR A 928 5.17 21.01 -3.02
CA THR A 928 6.59 21.38 -3.09
C THR A 928 7.33 20.68 -4.23
N PHE A 929 6.60 19.99 -5.11
CA PHE A 929 7.13 19.21 -6.23
C PHE A 929 8.13 18.15 -5.76
N THR A 930 7.73 17.41 -4.73
CA THR A 930 8.54 16.36 -4.09
C THR A 930 8.82 15.21 -5.06
N GLY A 931 10.04 14.66 -4.99
CA GLY A 931 10.47 13.60 -5.89
C GLY A 931 10.94 14.12 -7.25
N THR A 932 10.85 13.28 -8.28
CA THR A 932 11.43 13.53 -9.61
C THR A 932 10.39 13.70 -10.73
N SER A 933 9.11 13.78 -10.38
CA SER A 933 7.99 13.89 -11.33
C SER A 933 6.90 14.78 -10.77
N LEU A 934 6.11 15.39 -11.66
CA LEU A 934 4.91 16.11 -11.27
C LEU A 934 3.83 15.12 -10.82
N GLY A 935 3.03 15.50 -9.82
CA GLY A 935 1.82 14.76 -9.46
C GLY A 935 0.75 14.81 -10.56
N PRO A 936 -0.21 13.86 -10.56
CA PRO A 936 -1.22 13.70 -11.62
C PRO A 936 -2.26 14.84 -11.67
N GLN A 937 -2.25 15.78 -10.71
CA GLN A 937 -3.06 16.99 -10.74
C GLN A 937 -2.54 18.05 -11.73
N TRP A 938 -1.33 17.89 -12.27
CA TRP A 938 -0.65 18.88 -13.09
C TRP A 938 -0.71 18.55 -14.58
N GLU A 939 -1.00 19.55 -15.40
CA GLU A 939 -1.02 19.42 -16.86
C GLU A 939 -0.41 20.66 -17.52
N TRP A 940 0.48 20.48 -18.49
CA TRP A 940 1.05 21.52 -19.33
C TRP A 940 0.05 22.01 -20.36
N ASN A 941 0.07 23.31 -20.65
CA ASN A 941 -0.55 23.85 -21.86
C ASN A 941 0.27 23.38 -23.08
N HIS A 942 -0.28 22.46 -23.88
CA HIS A 942 0.44 21.72 -24.93
C HIS A 942 1.56 20.82 -24.37
N ASN A 943 2.21 20.01 -25.22
CA ASN A 943 3.34 19.20 -24.80
C ASN A 943 4.51 20.08 -24.35
N PRO A 944 5.14 19.77 -23.20
CA PRO A 944 6.29 20.51 -22.74
C PRO A 944 7.53 20.24 -23.61
N ASP A 945 8.49 21.16 -23.57
CA ASP A 945 9.89 20.89 -23.85
C ASP A 945 10.53 20.27 -22.62
N THR A 946 10.73 18.95 -22.67
CA THR A 946 11.30 18.17 -21.56
C THR A 946 12.77 18.51 -21.27
N SER A 947 13.47 19.20 -22.18
CA SER A 947 14.83 19.70 -21.93
C SER A 947 14.86 21.02 -21.14
N ARG A 948 13.69 21.62 -20.90
CA ARG A 948 13.55 22.96 -20.31
C ARG A 948 12.82 22.99 -18.98
N PHE A 949 12.60 21.83 -18.36
CA PHE A 949 12.19 21.76 -16.96
C PHE A 949 12.85 20.58 -16.25
N THR A 950 12.90 20.64 -14.93
CA THR A 950 13.33 19.52 -14.09
C THR A 950 12.55 19.54 -12.79
N VAL A 951 12.07 18.38 -12.37
CA VAL A 951 11.48 18.18 -11.04
C VAL A 951 12.48 17.43 -10.18
N ASN A 952 12.85 18.01 -9.05
CA ASN A 952 13.75 17.39 -8.08
C ASN A 952 13.57 18.07 -6.71
N ASN A 953 12.52 17.69 -5.98
CA ASN A 953 12.12 18.35 -4.72
C ASN A 953 11.98 19.88 -4.89
N GLY A 954 11.27 20.26 -5.95
CA GLY A 954 11.21 21.61 -6.50
C GLY A 954 11.11 21.55 -8.02
N LEU A 955 10.60 22.60 -8.66
CA LEU A 955 10.44 22.65 -10.11
C LEU A 955 11.29 23.78 -10.70
N THR A 956 12.32 23.43 -11.46
CA THR A 956 13.07 24.42 -12.26
C THR A 956 12.42 24.55 -13.63
N LEU A 957 12.06 25.78 -14.02
CA LEU A 957 11.60 26.12 -15.36
C LEU A 957 12.66 26.97 -16.04
N SER A 958 13.17 26.51 -17.19
CA SER A 958 14.03 27.32 -18.05
C SER A 958 13.20 27.91 -19.18
N ALA A 959 13.52 29.13 -19.62
CA ALA A 959 12.85 29.73 -20.76
C ALA A 959 12.93 28.79 -21.98
N ALA A 960 11.76 28.34 -22.45
CA ALA A 960 11.65 27.38 -23.55
C ALA A 960 11.31 28.04 -24.89
N THR A 961 10.90 29.32 -24.87
CA THR A 961 10.44 30.04 -26.06
C THR A 961 10.84 31.51 -25.98
N VAL A 962 11.30 32.06 -27.11
CA VAL A 962 11.47 33.51 -27.28
C VAL A 962 10.19 34.07 -27.89
N THR A 963 9.37 34.76 -27.10
CA THR A 963 8.07 35.30 -27.49
C THR A 963 7.65 36.47 -26.60
N ASN A 964 6.75 37.33 -27.09
CA ASN A 964 6.02 38.30 -26.24
C ASN A 964 4.60 37.85 -25.93
N ASP A 965 4.21 36.67 -26.40
CA ASP A 965 2.87 36.12 -26.31
C ASP A 965 2.86 34.88 -25.40
N LEU A 966 2.20 34.99 -24.24
CA LEU A 966 2.03 33.89 -23.30
C LEU A 966 1.38 32.66 -23.95
N TYR A 967 0.49 32.85 -24.92
CA TYR A 967 -0.16 31.74 -25.61
C TYR A 967 0.78 30.94 -26.52
N TRP A 968 1.98 31.45 -26.80
CA TRP A 968 3.05 30.73 -27.49
C TRP A 968 4.16 30.24 -26.54
N ALA A 969 4.09 30.55 -25.25
CA ALA A 969 5.09 30.11 -24.29
C ALA A 969 4.92 28.62 -23.96
N ARG A 970 5.85 27.79 -24.46
CA ARG A 970 5.97 26.38 -24.03
C ARG A 970 6.28 26.32 -22.54
N ASN A 971 5.98 25.18 -21.92
CA ASN A 971 6.20 24.92 -20.50
C ASN A 971 5.40 25.85 -19.56
N THR A 972 4.21 26.26 -19.99
CA THR A 972 3.21 26.80 -19.05
C THR A 972 2.55 25.63 -18.33
N LEU A 973 2.90 25.40 -17.07
CA LEU A 973 2.36 24.34 -16.21
C LEU A 973 1.03 24.79 -15.61
N THR A 974 -0.02 23.96 -15.67
CA THR A 974 -1.35 24.36 -15.21
C THR A 974 -1.97 23.41 -14.19
N LYS A 975 -2.82 23.95 -13.31
CA LYS A 975 -3.68 23.21 -12.39
C LYS A 975 -5.09 23.80 -12.43
N ARG A 976 -6.11 22.94 -12.33
CA ARG A 976 -7.52 23.33 -12.23
C ARG A 976 -7.75 24.17 -10.96
N ILE A 977 -8.72 25.08 -11.02
CA ILE A 977 -9.12 25.88 -9.86
C ILE A 977 -10.23 25.13 -9.13
N HIS A 978 -10.06 24.90 -7.82
CA HIS A 978 -11.10 24.36 -6.97
C HIS A 978 -12.13 25.45 -6.64
N GLY A 979 -13.41 25.17 -6.85
CA GLY A 979 -14.50 26.14 -6.68
C GLY A 979 -15.16 26.10 -5.30
N PRO A 980 -16.09 27.05 -5.02
CA PRO A 980 -16.51 28.14 -5.89
C PRO A 980 -15.53 29.32 -5.92
N GLN A 981 -14.66 29.44 -4.93
CA GLN A 981 -13.64 30.48 -4.84
C GLN A 981 -12.31 29.81 -4.57
N GLY A 982 -11.34 30.00 -5.46
CA GLY A 982 -10.02 29.39 -5.32
C GLY A 982 -8.95 30.43 -5.04
N VAL A 983 -7.95 30.03 -4.24
CA VAL A 983 -6.73 30.81 -4.04
C VAL A 983 -5.51 30.00 -4.48
N GLY A 984 -4.80 30.49 -5.48
CA GLY A 984 -3.53 29.90 -5.94
C GLY A 984 -2.37 30.80 -5.52
N THR A 985 -1.41 30.25 -4.78
CA THR A 985 -0.19 30.97 -4.36
C THR A 985 1.06 30.26 -4.86
N LEU A 986 1.80 30.90 -5.77
CA LEU A 986 3.08 30.46 -6.29
C LEU A 986 4.22 31.09 -5.50
N GLU A 987 5.17 30.27 -5.05
CA GLU A 987 6.42 30.71 -4.45
C GLU A 987 7.58 30.52 -5.43
N LEU A 988 8.26 31.60 -5.77
CA LEU A 988 9.20 31.66 -6.89
C LEU A 988 10.54 32.29 -6.49
N ASP A 989 11.65 31.60 -6.79
CA ASP A 989 13.00 32.19 -6.85
C ASP A 989 13.33 32.51 -8.31
N PHE A 990 13.57 33.78 -8.58
CA PHE A 990 13.79 34.35 -9.90
C PHE A 990 15.20 34.94 -10.08
N SER A 991 16.13 34.59 -9.18
CA SER A 991 17.53 35.04 -9.23
C SER A 991 18.25 34.71 -10.55
N ARG A 992 17.80 33.67 -11.26
CA ARG A 992 18.43 33.14 -12.49
C ARG A 992 17.74 33.58 -13.79
N MET A 993 16.74 34.45 -13.74
CA MET A 993 16.15 35.02 -14.96
C MET A 993 17.21 35.79 -15.75
N ALA A 994 17.18 35.73 -17.07
CA ALA A 994 18.01 36.53 -17.97
C ALA A 994 17.28 37.81 -18.43
N ASP A 995 18.02 38.72 -19.06
CA ASP A 995 17.44 39.96 -19.58
C ASP A 995 16.36 39.67 -20.63
N GLY A 996 15.16 40.21 -20.40
CA GLY A 996 13.99 39.98 -21.23
C GLY A 996 13.09 38.83 -20.77
N ASP A 997 13.44 38.09 -19.71
CA ASP A 997 12.61 37.00 -19.20
C ASP A 997 11.36 37.52 -18.47
N ARG A 998 10.32 36.69 -18.49
CA ARG A 998 9.03 36.88 -17.82
C ARG A 998 8.54 35.57 -17.22
N ALA A 999 8.47 35.53 -15.90
CA ALA A 999 7.99 34.38 -15.12
C ALA A 999 6.84 34.77 -14.20
N GLY A 1000 5.89 33.88 -13.94
CA GLY A 1000 4.86 34.19 -12.97
C GLY A 1000 3.69 33.21 -12.91
N LEU A 1001 2.59 33.73 -12.36
CA LEU A 1001 1.33 33.03 -12.19
C LEU A 1001 0.24 33.72 -13.01
N ALA A 1002 -0.36 32.97 -13.92
CA ALA A 1002 -1.46 33.37 -14.78
C ALA A 1002 -2.78 32.79 -14.28
N LEU A 1003 -3.84 33.58 -14.44
CA LEU A 1003 -5.19 33.07 -14.53
C LEU A 1003 -5.43 32.77 -16.02
N PHE A 1004 -5.24 31.51 -16.38
CA PHE A 1004 -5.00 31.07 -17.75
C PHE A 1004 -6.27 30.52 -18.42
N ARG A 1005 -6.65 31.14 -19.55
CA ARG A 1005 -7.75 30.77 -20.47
C ARG A 1005 -7.65 31.56 -21.77
N ASP A 1006 -8.62 31.47 -22.68
CA ASP A 1006 -8.73 32.29 -23.89
C ASP A 1006 -8.75 33.80 -23.62
N ARG A 1007 -9.15 34.24 -22.42
CA ARG A 1007 -8.90 35.59 -21.91
C ARG A 1007 -8.13 35.49 -20.60
N SER A 1008 -6.86 35.87 -20.64
CA SER A 1008 -5.95 35.71 -19.51
C SER A 1008 -5.52 37.03 -18.88
N ALA A 1009 -5.11 36.94 -17.62
CA ALA A 1009 -4.33 37.96 -16.93
C ALA A 1009 -3.29 37.26 -16.06
N TRP A 1010 -2.18 37.93 -15.76
CA TRP A 1010 -1.12 37.34 -14.94
C TRP A 1010 -0.43 38.35 -14.04
N VAL A 1011 0.17 37.83 -12.97
CA VAL A 1011 1.09 38.55 -12.09
C VAL A 1011 2.41 37.81 -12.05
N GLY A 1012 3.52 38.54 -12.18
CA GLY A 1012 4.82 37.91 -12.37
C GLY A 1012 5.99 38.86 -12.27
N ILE A 1013 7.19 38.33 -12.45
CA ILE A 1013 8.44 39.09 -12.53
C ILE A 1013 8.82 39.26 -13.99
N ALA A 1014 9.23 40.48 -14.35
CA ALA A 1014 9.91 40.75 -15.61
C ALA A 1014 11.30 41.32 -15.32
N ARG A 1015 12.29 40.87 -16.09
CA ARG A 1015 13.66 41.39 -16.03
C ARG A 1015 13.95 42.28 -17.24
N SER A 1016 14.42 43.51 -17.00
CA SER A 1016 14.89 44.44 -18.03
C SER A 1016 16.29 44.95 -17.68
N GLY A 1017 17.27 44.59 -18.50
CA GLY A 1017 18.70 44.75 -18.18
C GLY A 1017 19.06 44.02 -16.89
N SER A 1018 19.46 44.77 -15.87
CA SER A 1018 19.75 44.28 -14.52
C SER A 1018 18.62 44.50 -13.52
N SER A 1019 17.52 45.14 -13.92
CA SER A 1019 16.42 45.51 -13.02
C SER A 1019 15.28 44.51 -13.09
N TYR A 1020 14.64 44.27 -11.94
CA TYR A 1020 13.45 43.42 -11.81
C TYR A 1020 12.23 44.27 -11.44
N SER A 1021 11.08 43.88 -11.97
CA SER A 1021 9.78 44.46 -11.58
C SER A 1021 8.73 43.37 -11.43
N VAL A 1022 7.89 43.48 -10.42
CA VAL A 1022 6.61 42.76 -10.36
C VAL A 1022 5.66 43.46 -11.32
N GLN A 1023 5.04 42.71 -12.23
CA GLN A 1023 4.11 43.23 -13.23
C GLN A 1023 2.75 42.54 -13.11
N TYR A 1024 1.70 43.32 -13.33
CA TYR A 1024 0.35 42.85 -13.58
C TYR A 1024 -0.01 43.14 -15.03
N VAL A 1025 -0.37 42.11 -15.78
CA VAL A 1025 -0.64 42.19 -17.21
C VAL A 1025 -2.04 41.68 -17.53
N THR A 1026 -2.77 42.47 -18.31
CA THR A 1026 -4.14 42.20 -18.77
C THR A 1026 -4.27 42.41 -20.26
N GLY A 1027 -5.40 42.05 -20.85
CA GLY A 1027 -5.62 42.17 -22.30
C GLY A 1027 -4.91 41.09 -23.10
N LEU A 1028 -4.62 39.94 -22.47
CA LEU A 1028 -4.26 38.73 -23.20
C LEU A 1028 -5.56 38.08 -23.66
N ASN A 1029 -5.70 37.88 -24.97
CA ASN A 1029 -6.87 37.19 -25.49
C ASN A 1029 -6.63 36.48 -26.82
N LEU A 1030 -7.32 35.36 -26.98
CA LEU A 1030 -7.45 34.59 -28.22
C LEU A 1030 -8.75 34.95 -28.93
N GLY A 1031 -8.74 34.86 -30.27
CA GLY A 1031 -9.91 34.96 -31.12
C GLY A 1031 -10.44 33.59 -31.50
N THR A 1032 -11.68 33.54 -32.00
CA THR A 1032 -12.29 32.31 -32.52
C THR A 1032 -11.78 32.00 -33.92
N GLY A 1033 -11.33 30.78 -34.18
CA GLY A 1033 -10.83 30.34 -35.48
C GLY A 1033 -9.90 29.15 -35.37
N ASN A 1034 -9.37 28.66 -36.50
CA ASN A 1034 -8.45 27.53 -36.49
C ASN A 1034 -7.20 27.85 -35.64
N GLY A 1035 -6.96 27.04 -34.62
CA GLY A 1035 -5.86 27.21 -33.68
C GLY A 1035 -5.99 28.40 -32.72
N TRP A 1036 -7.16 29.06 -32.64
CA TRP A 1036 -7.45 30.18 -31.73
C TRP A 1036 -6.39 31.29 -31.77
N PRO A 1037 -6.41 32.14 -32.82
CA PRO A 1037 -5.35 33.10 -33.02
C PRO A 1037 -5.30 34.19 -31.96
N THR A 1038 -4.09 34.50 -31.49
CA THR A 1038 -3.85 35.61 -30.57
C THR A 1038 -4.37 36.92 -31.14
N GLN A 1039 -5.18 37.62 -30.35
CA GLN A 1039 -5.69 38.96 -30.64
C GLN A 1039 -5.00 40.01 -29.77
N GLY A 1040 -4.60 39.64 -28.55
CA GLY A 1040 -3.86 40.49 -27.63
C GLY A 1040 -2.78 39.70 -26.92
N THR A 1041 -1.55 40.24 -26.90
CA THR A 1041 -0.39 39.69 -26.17
C THR A 1041 -0.26 40.25 -24.75
N GLY A 1042 -1.21 41.09 -24.34
CA GLY A 1042 -1.23 41.72 -23.03
C GLY A 1042 -0.53 43.09 -22.97
N THR A 1043 -0.95 43.87 -21.97
CA THR A 1043 -0.39 45.19 -21.64
C THR A 1043 -0.11 45.26 -20.15
N VAL A 1044 1.02 45.86 -19.77
CA VAL A 1044 1.39 46.08 -18.37
C VAL A 1044 0.47 47.14 -17.78
N SER A 1045 -0.48 46.72 -16.94
CA SER A 1045 -1.47 47.60 -16.33
C SER A 1045 -1.04 48.14 -14.98
N ALA A 1046 -0.14 47.45 -14.29
CA ALA A 1046 0.56 47.95 -13.11
C ALA A 1046 1.95 47.31 -13.01
N SER A 1047 2.91 48.03 -12.44
CA SER A 1047 4.27 47.56 -12.26
C SER A 1047 4.88 48.17 -11.00
N GLN A 1048 5.71 47.41 -10.30
CA GLN A 1048 6.45 47.85 -9.12
C GLN A 1048 7.87 47.29 -9.15
N SER A 1049 8.88 48.14 -8.94
CA SER A 1049 10.27 47.69 -8.83
C SER A 1049 10.45 46.80 -7.60
N ILE A 1050 11.28 45.77 -7.74
CA ILE A 1050 11.59 44.81 -6.68
C ILE A 1050 13.10 44.55 -6.63
N SER A 1051 13.65 44.53 -5.42
CA SER A 1051 15.08 44.24 -5.17
C SER A 1051 15.33 42.84 -4.58
N ALA A 1052 14.27 42.14 -4.16
CA ALA A 1052 14.35 40.76 -3.71
C ALA A 1052 14.60 39.82 -4.91
N THR A 1053 14.96 38.57 -4.61
CA THR A 1053 15.11 37.49 -5.60
C THR A 1053 14.11 36.35 -5.41
N ARG A 1054 13.25 36.46 -4.39
CA ARG A 1054 12.16 35.53 -4.07
C ARG A 1054 10.85 36.30 -3.93
N VAL A 1055 9.76 35.74 -4.43
CA VAL A 1055 8.43 36.35 -4.40
C VAL A 1055 7.35 35.28 -4.22
N TRP A 1056 6.26 35.66 -3.57
CA TRP A 1056 5.01 34.91 -3.58
C TRP A 1056 4.01 35.66 -4.44
N LEU A 1057 3.42 34.97 -5.40
CA LEU A 1057 2.45 35.50 -6.36
C LEU A 1057 1.12 34.80 -6.09
N ARG A 1058 0.05 35.56 -5.87
CA ARG A 1058 -1.24 35.01 -5.47
C ARG A 1058 -2.37 35.51 -6.36
N ILE A 1059 -3.22 34.59 -6.78
CA ILE A 1059 -4.48 34.87 -7.48
C ILE A 1059 -5.63 34.37 -6.62
N ARG A 1060 -6.59 35.25 -6.34
CA ARG A 1060 -7.90 34.89 -5.77
C ARG A 1060 -8.93 34.99 -6.87
N ALA A 1061 -9.64 33.91 -7.19
CA ALA A 1061 -10.61 33.87 -8.27
C ALA A 1061 -11.97 33.38 -7.77
N ASP A 1062 -13.03 34.14 -8.05
CA ASP A 1062 -14.41 33.68 -7.88
C ASP A 1062 -14.83 32.94 -9.16
N ILE A 1063 -14.84 31.62 -9.13
CA ILE A 1063 -15.25 30.79 -10.27
C ILE A 1063 -16.67 30.23 -10.10
N SER A 1064 -17.46 30.78 -9.17
CA SER A 1064 -18.87 30.45 -9.07
C SER A 1064 -19.60 30.78 -10.39
N PRO A 1065 -20.60 29.98 -10.79
CA PRO A 1065 -21.27 30.17 -12.07
C PRO A 1065 -21.81 31.59 -12.28
N GLY A 1066 -21.66 32.11 -13.50
CA GLY A 1066 -22.31 33.34 -13.96
C GLY A 1066 -21.36 34.36 -14.58
N THR A 1067 -21.93 35.46 -15.06
CA THR A 1067 -21.20 36.58 -15.67
C THR A 1067 -20.67 37.55 -14.60
N GLY A 1068 -19.69 38.38 -14.97
CA GLY A 1068 -19.18 39.45 -14.12
C GLY A 1068 -18.29 38.99 -12.96
N LYS A 1069 -17.90 37.72 -12.95
CA LYS A 1069 -16.99 37.13 -11.96
C LYS A 1069 -15.59 37.69 -12.12
N THR A 1070 -14.90 37.88 -11.01
CA THR A 1070 -13.60 38.58 -11.01
C THR A 1070 -12.51 37.81 -10.29
N ALA A 1071 -11.27 38.14 -10.64
CA ALA A 1071 -10.08 37.69 -9.93
C ALA A 1071 -9.19 38.87 -9.57
N THR A 1072 -8.46 38.72 -8.47
CA THR A 1072 -7.54 39.74 -7.94
C THR A 1072 -6.14 39.15 -7.77
N PHE A 1073 -5.14 39.98 -8.07
CA PHE A 1073 -3.74 39.59 -8.18
C PHE A 1073 -2.90 40.27 -7.11
N HIS A 1074 -2.05 39.49 -6.46
CA HIS A 1074 -1.30 39.95 -5.30
C HIS A 1074 0.13 39.42 -5.35
N TRP A 1075 1.01 40.10 -4.63
CA TRP A 1075 2.39 39.67 -4.47
C TRP A 1075 2.90 39.94 -3.05
N SER A 1076 3.95 39.23 -2.66
CA SER A 1076 4.62 39.38 -1.36
C SER A 1076 6.10 39.03 -1.47
N THR A 1077 6.94 39.64 -0.64
CA THR A 1077 8.36 39.28 -0.47
C THR A 1077 8.64 38.48 0.80
N ASN A 1078 7.63 38.24 1.64
CA ASN A 1078 7.76 37.52 2.91
C ASN A 1078 6.76 36.35 3.06
N GLY A 1079 5.86 36.15 2.09
CA GLY A 1079 4.88 35.07 2.07
C GLY A 1079 3.71 35.21 3.05
N SER A 1080 3.68 36.26 3.88
CA SER A 1080 2.62 36.48 4.88
C SER A 1080 1.80 37.74 4.60
N THR A 1081 2.45 38.83 4.20
CA THR A 1081 1.80 40.11 3.89
C THR A 1081 1.70 40.28 2.39
N PHE A 1082 0.49 40.28 1.84
CA PHE A 1082 0.24 40.40 0.41
C PHE A 1082 -0.29 41.78 0.04
N SER A 1083 0.33 42.38 -0.97
CA SER A 1083 -0.13 43.62 -1.59
C SER A 1083 -0.84 43.29 -2.90
N GLN A 1084 -2.06 43.80 -3.09
CA GLN A 1084 -2.73 43.73 -4.38
C GLN A 1084 -1.96 44.58 -5.41
N ILE A 1085 -1.88 44.11 -6.65
CA ILE A 1085 -1.32 44.85 -7.78
C ILE A 1085 -2.35 44.97 -8.90
N GLY A 1086 -2.62 46.21 -9.33
CA GLY A 1086 -3.65 46.51 -10.32
C GLY A 1086 -5.09 46.35 -9.82
N GLY A 1087 -6.04 46.51 -10.76
CA GLY A 1087 -7.48 46.32 -10.52
C GLY A 1087 -7.94 44.88 -10.73
N ALA A 1088 -9.18 44.59 -10.33
CA ALA A 1088 -9.80 43.28 -10.55
C ALA A 1088 -9.90 42.95 -12.05
N PHE A 1089 -9.62 41.69 -12.40
CA PHE A 1089 -9.79 41.16 -13.74
C PHE A 1089 -11.15 40.50 -13.87
N THR A 1090 -11.96 40.91 -14.84
CA THR A 1090 -13.25 40.27 -15.15
C THR A 1090 -13.04 39.07 -16.05
N MET A 1091 -13.36 37.88 -15.54
CA MET A 1091 -13.31 36.62 -16.30
C MET A 1091 -14.49 36.55 -17.29
N ASN A 1092 -14.28 35.93 -18.46
CA ASN A 1092 -15.39 35.62 -19.35
C ASN A 1092 -16.05 34.28 -18.96
N SER A 1093 -17.35 34.17 -19.20
CA SER A 1093 -18.14 32.96 -19.00
C SER A 1093 -18.50 32.26 -20.31
N ASP A 1094 -17.81 32.60 -21.40
CA ASP A 1094 -18.02 32.03 -22.74
C ASP A 1094 -17.62 30.56 -22.75
N TRP A 1095 -18.44 29.69 -23.34
CA TRP A 1095 -18.24 28.24 -23.34
C TRP A 1095 -17.38 27.74 -24.50
N GLN A 1096 -17.15 28.55 -25.54
CA GLN A 1096 -16.54 28.12 -26.81
C GLN A 1096 -15.10 27.62 -26.66
N PHE A 1097 -14.40 28.02 -25.59
CA PHE A 1097 -13.07 27.51 -25.26
C PHE A 1097 -13.11 26.17 -24.49
N PHE A 1098 -14.31 25.71 -24.10
CA PHE A 1098 -14.68 24.52 -23.34
C PHE A 1098 -14.09 24.39 -21.94
N MET A 1099 -12.77 24.56 -21.79
CA MET A 1099 -12.14 24.44 -20.48
C MET A 1099 -12.46 25.64 -19.60
N GLY A 1100 -12.49 25.39 -18.29
CA GLY A 1100 -12.54 26.41 -17.26
C GLY A 1100 -11.23 27.19 -17.13
N TYR A 1101 -11.25 28.22 -16.30
CA TYR A 1101 -10.02 28.91 -15.90
C TYR A 1101 -9.09 28.00 -15.09
N ARG A 1102 -7.79 28.15 -15.31
CA ARG A 1102 -6.73 27.43 -14.57
C ARG A 1102 -5.72 28.39 -13.96
N TYR A 1103 -5.02 27.93 -12.94
CA TYR A 1103 -3.75 28.54 -12.56
C TYR A 1103 -2.67 28.08 -13.54
N GLY A 1104 -1.87 29.01 -14.08
CA GLY A 1104 -0.79 28.73 -15.02
C GLY A 1104 0.55 29.29 -14.53
N ILE A 1105 1.50 28.44 -14.23
CA ILE A 1105 2.88 28.79 -13.88
C ILE A 1105 3.70 28.82 -15.17
N PHE A 1106 4.36 29.93 -15.47
CA PHE A 1106 5.09 30.09 -16.74
C PHE A 1106 6.47 30.72 -16.55
N GLU A 1107 7.34 30.48 -17.54
CA GLU A 1107 8.59 31.20 -17.76
C GLU A 1107 8.89 31.26 -19.27
N TYR A 1108 9.15 32.46 -19.80
CA TYR A 1108 9.53 32.65 -21.20
C TYR A 1108 10.42 33.88 -21.40
N ALA A 1109 11.17 33.90 -22.50
CA ALA A 1109 12.08 34.99 -22.84
C ALA A 1109 11.46 35.90 -23.90
N THR A 1110 11.71 37.21 -23.83
CA THR A 1110 11.35 38.16 -24.91
C THR A 1110 12.53 38.52 -25.81
N ARG A 1111 13.76 38.18 -25.39
CA ARG A 1111 15.01 38.52 -26.11
C ARG A 1111 15.77 37.29 -26.59
N ALA A 1112 16.26 36.47 -25.66
CA ALA A 1112 17.03 35.28 -25.96
C ALA A 1112 16.84 34.23 -24.85
N LEU A 1113 17.00 32.95 -25.19
CA LEU A 1113 16.97 31.88 -24.20
C LEU A 1113 18.22 31.95 -23.30
N GLY A 1114 18.10 31.44 -22.07
CA GLY A 1114 19.25 31.27 -21.17
C GLY A 1114 18.93 31.43 -19.69
N GLY A 1115 17.83 32.13 -19.34
CA GLY A 1115 17.39 32.25 -17.96
C GLY A 1115 16.45 31.14 -17.51
N SER A 1116 16.26 31.10 -16.19
CA SER A 1116 15.42 30.12 -15.51
C SER A 1116 14.89 30.65 -14.19
N VAL A 1117 13.86 29.99 -13.67
CA VAL A 1117 13.29 30.21 -12.34
C VAL A 1117 13.14 28.90 -11.59
N ASN A 1118 13.17 28.96 -10.26
CA ASN A 1118 12.87 27.83 -9.40
C ASN A 1118 11.53 28.06 -8.68
N VAL A 1119 10.56 27.23 -9.00
CA VAL A 1119 9.23 27.15 -8.38
C VAL A 1119 9.40 26.30 -7.13
N ILE A 1120 9.38 26.97 -5.97
CA ILE A 1120 9.63 26.33 -4.66
C ILE A 1120 8.39 25.60 -4.19
N SER A 1121 7.22 26.22 -4.32
CA SER A 1121 5.95 25.58 -4.02
C SER A 1121 4.78 26.24 -4.73
N PHE A 1122 3.69 25.51 -4.89
CA PHE A 1122 2.39 26.03 -5.24
C PHE A 1122 1.37 25.59 -4.19
N THR A 1123 0.58 26.53 -3.66
CA THR A 1123 -0.49 26.23 -2.70
C THR A 1123 -1.83 26.57 -3.32
N SER A 1124 -2.74 25.60 -3.33
CA SER A 1124 -4.16 25.78 -3.66
C SER A 1124 -4.96 25.76 -2.37
N GLU A 1125 -5.84 26.73 -2.18
CA GLU A 1125 -6.78 26.82 -1.04
C GLU A 1125 -8.21 27.00 -1.54
#